data_AF-A0A525D245-F1
#
_entry.id   AF-A0A525D245-F1
#
_cell.length_a   1.000
_cell.length_b   1.000
_cell.length_c   1.000
_cell.angle_alpha   90.00
_cell.angle_beta   90.00
_cell.angle_gamma   90.00
#
_symmetry.space_group_name_H-M   'P 1'
#
loop_
_entity.id
_entity.type
_entity.pdbx_description
1 polymer ?
#
loop_
_entity_poly.entity_id
_entity_poly.type
_entity_poly.pdbx_seq_one_letter_code
_entity_poly.pdbx_strand_id
1 'polypeptide(L)'
;MKSFSPIPLPVLMAIAFCLALGACSENQEQAALTKLTGLIIPDALDYQIEKNSSRKGKQRSFQTIRAVNNQGMLKCEIIKPVDPEEAARITAERLNIITSLYNNLPSPYPGMVTNAVEYPVELRPKYQTLNFGNQQAPLFLIASSKRYTYGALPQDQIVHKGFVTFIYNPAEQSLVRLDYFLPAAEFVEETVLSLAQSIIVDDSPEPISLIPSNESRLQPTNYLKPELAPTETAEPAGAYNVILVGFEPLGSNHVGSYGYPVGTTPNLDQFGEQNFLFENALSPSSWTLPVFMTWFTSLYPSQHGITNKYSEITNDSQKLSKLDELSPQVTTLAQILKRHGYTTAGFTGGAGVSSKFGYDLGFDTYFDEIDFAGFDETMPRALKWLQEHHQNRFFLFIQGFDVHGRFPLDQKQAERFLKKDYSGPLTGSPEEYWDLRSSNIDNGTVSLSDEDFAFLRSVYDAKIAAADARFGAFIDQLESMKLMDDTIIVISSGSGNEYNQHGRIDHGFSLYQELIQVPLLIHIPGLKGRTNQLVRTLDIAPTVLDALNITDEISMKQFEGVSLIPLMQGESIELIGFSETDYLLQSFKRAVNTSDGWKLILSLDTEARELYNLQSDPLEQTNLIEQNGRKAYELEQMLYQHLSEMSQFNNK
;
A
#
# COMPACT_ATOMS: atom_id res chain seq x y z
N MET A 1 27.98 -43.07 3.68
CA MET A 1 27.67 -41.63 3.75
C MET A 1 28.93 -40.94 4.24
N LYS A 2 29.47 -39.93 3.52
CA LYS A 2 30.52 -39.08 4.09
C LYS A 2 29.81 -38.06 4.99
N SER A 3 30.21 -37.93 6.24
CA SER A 3 29.78 -36.83 7.09
C SER A 3 30.37 -35.54 6.53
N PHE A 4 29.52 -34.62 6.08
CA PHE A 4 29.94 -33.30 5.65
C PHE A 4 30.16 -32.43 6.88
N SER A 5 31.37 -31.90 7.05
CA SER A 5 31.65 -30.86 8.05
C SER A 5 31.41 -29.50 7.40
N PRO A 6 30.57 -28.62 7.98
CA PRO A 6 30.39 -27.26 7.48
C PRO A 6 31.71 -26.48 7.57
N ILE A 7 31.96 -25.60 6.60
CA ILE A 7 33.13 -24.70 6.60
C ILE A 7 33.03 -23.77 7.83
N PRO A 8 34.05 -23.68 8.70
CA PRO A 8 33.98 -22.81 9.89
C PRO A 8 33.79 -21.34 9.50
N LEU A 9 32.87 -20.64 10.16
CA LEU A 9 32.58 -19.23 9.88
C LEU A 9 33.83 -18.32 9.96
N PRO A 10 34.82 -18.55 10.86
CA PRO A 10 36.10 -17.82 10.85
C PRO A 10 36.81 -17.78 9.49
N VAL A 11 36.70 -18.84 8.67
CA VAL A 11 37.33 -18.89 7.35
C VAL A 11 36.58 -18.00 6.35
N LEU A 12 35.25 -17.93 6.43
CA LEU A 12 34.42 -17.03 5.62
C LEU A 12 34.62 -15.56 6.03
N MET A 13 34.75 -15.29 7.33
CA MET A 13 35.10 -13.95 7.84
C MET A 13 36.50 -13.51 7.39
N ALA A 14 37.48 -14.43 7.34
CA ALA A 14 38.82 -14.14 6.83
C ALA A 14 38.80 -13.71 5.35
N ILE A 15 38.02 -14.42 4.51
CA ILE A 15 37.84 -14.09 3.09
C ILE A 15 37.19 -12.71 2.94
N ALA A 16 36.11 -12.43 3.68
CA ALA A 16 35.44 -11.13 3.68
C ALA A 16 36.37 -9.98 4.12
N PHE A 17 37.23 -10.22 5.12
CA PHE A 17 38.20 -9.26 5.62
C PHE A 17 39.31 -8.95 4.61
N CYS A 18 39.85 -9.98 3.92
CA CYS A 18 40.84 -9.79 2.85
C CYS A 18 40.27 -9.04 1.63
N LEU A 19 38.99 -9.27 1.28
CA LEU A 19 38.29 -8.49 0.26
C LEU A 19 38.10 -7.03 0.69
N ALA A 20 37.78 -6.77 1.97
CA ALA A 20 37.66 -5.42 2.51
C ALA A 20 38.97 -4.63 2.55
N LEU A 21 40.12 -5.32 2.66
CA LEU A 21 41.47 -4.75 2.56
C LEU A 21 42.00 -4.63 1.12
N GLY A 22 41.23 -5.06 0.12
CA GLY A 22 41.61 -4.96 -1.31
C GLY A 22 42.79 -5.86 -1.72
N ALA A 23 43.04 -6.94 -1.00
CA ALA A 23 44.27 -7.74 -1.13
C ALA A 23 44.20 -8.91 -2.13
N CYS A 24 43.10 -9.08 -2.87
CA CYS A 24 42.88 -10.27 -3.69
C CYS A 24 43.55 -10.20 -5.07
N SER A 25 44.45 -11.16 -5.30
CA SER A 25 44.95 -11.60 -6.62
C SER A 25 45.43 -13.05 -6.47
N GLU A 26 44.98 -13.91 -7.39
CA GLU A 26 44.61 -15.32 -7.18
C GLU A 26 45.69 -16.31 -6.67
N ASN A 27 46.94 -15.89 -6.39
CA ASN A 27 48.06 -16.81 -6.14
C ASN A 27 48.92 -16.53 -4.87
N GLN A 28 48.56 -15.55 -4.03
CA GLN A 28 49.25 -15.34 -2.72
C GLN A 28 48.34 -15.58 -1.50
N GLU A 29 47.10 -16.03 -1.73
CA GLU A 29 45.98 -15.79 -0.82
C GLU A 29 45.94 -16.73 0.39
N GLN A 30 46.06 -18.06 0.20
CA GLN A 30 46.01 -19.03 1.31
C GLN A 30 47.11 -18.81 2.37
N ALA A 31 48.35 -18.53 1.94
CA ALA A 31 49.47 -18.35 2.87
C ALA A 31 49.33 -17.06 3.69
N ALA A 32 48.74 -16.00 3.11
CA ALA A 32 48.42 -14.78 3.83
C ALA A 32 47.27 -14.99 4.83
N LEU A 33 46.15 -15.60 4.41
CA LEU A 33 45.01 -15.87 5.30
C LEU A 33 45.38 -16.82 6.45
N THR A 34 46.08 -17.91 6.17
CA THR A 34 46.52 -18.89 7.20
C THR A 34 47.47 -18.22 8.22
N LYS A 35 48.33 -17.29 7.77
CA LYS A 35 49.24 -16.55 8.64
C LYS A 35 48.56 -15.44 9.45
N LEU A 36 47.46 -14.85 8.94
CA LEU A 36 46.67 -13.83 9.63
C LEU A 36 45.69 -14.42 10.66
N THR A 37 45.16 -15.62 10.40
CA THR A 37 44.08 -16.23 11.21
C THR A 37 44.50 -17.47 11.99
N GLY A 38 45.65 -18.07 11.68
CA GLY A 38 46.10 -19.34 12.27
C GLY A 38 45.35 -20.58 11.77
N LEU A 39 44.37 -20.41 10.88
CA LEU A 39 43.51 -21.49 10.39
C LEU A 39 44.09 -22.11 9.10
N ILE A 40 44.24 -23.43 9.08
CA ILE A 40 44.57 -24.17 7.86
C ILE A 40 43.30 -24.20 6.98
N ILE A 41 43.29 -23.39 5.92
CA ILE A 41 42.20 -23.36 4.96
C ILE A 41 42.35 -24.54 4.00
N PRO A 42 41.37 -25.46 3.88
CA PRO A 42 41.45 -26.56 2.94
C PRO A 42 41.53 -26.07 1.49
N ASP A 43 42.28 -26.78 0.64
CA ASP A 43 42.42 -26.51 -0.81
C ASP A 43 41.12 -26.65 -1.63
N ALA A 44 39.97 -26.78 -0.95
CA ALA A 44 38.66 -27.17 -1.51
C ALA A 44 37.57 -26.10 -1.32
N LEU A 45 37.94 -24.85 -1.03
CA LEU A 45 37.01 -23.71 -1.11
C LEU A 45 36.82 -23.27 -2.57
N ASP A 46 36.27 -24.17 -3.38
CA ASP A 46 36.03 -24.03 -4.82
C ASP A 46 34.85 -23.07 -5.11
N TYR A 47 34.98 -21.83 -4.62
CA TYR A 47 34.00 -20.75 -4.76
C TYR A 47 34.28 -19.96 -6.04
N GLN A 48 33.33 -19.98 -6.98
CA GLN A 48 33.38 -19.17 -8.19
C GLN A 48 32.67 -17.84 -7.96
N ILE A 49 33.33 -16.73 -8.31
CA ILE A 49 32.74 -15.38 -8.24
C ILE A 49 31.82 -15.20 -9.44
N GLU A 50 30.51 -15.23 -9.23
CA GLU A 50 29.52 -14.99 -10.29
C GLU A 50 29.33 -13.50 -10.59
N LYS A 51 29.48 -12.64 -9.58
CA LYS A 51 29.19 -11.21 -9.70
C LYS A 51 30.07 -10.39 -8.77
N ASN A 52 30.82 -9.45 -9.32
CA ASN A 52 31.53 -8.41 -8.58
C ASN A 52 31.14 -7.07 -9.22
N SER A 53 30.37 -6.26 -8.50
CA SER A 53 29.84 -4.98 -9.00
C SER A 53 30.18 -3.86 -8.03
N SER A 54 30.74 -2.76 -8.53
CA SER A 54 31.00 -1.56 -7.76
C SER A 54 30.22 -0.36 -8.30
N ARG A 55 29.73 0.50 -7.39
CA ARG A 55 29.01 1.74 -7.70
C ARG A 55 29.58 2.88 -6.87
N LYS A 56 30.10 3.91 -7.54
CA LYS A 56 30.64 5.11 -6.88
C LYS A 56 29.58 6.22 -6.86
N GLY A 57 29.00 6.48 -5.69
CA GLY A 57 28.11 7.60 -5.45
C GLY A 57 28.88 8.90 -5.15
N LYS A 58 28.14 10.00 -4.93
CA LYS A 58 28.74 11.32 -4.61
C LYS A 58 29.48 11.35 -3.26
N GLN A 59 29.07 10.54 -2.29
CA GLN A 59 29.63 10.50 -0.93
C GLN A 59 30.18 9.14 -0.51
N ARG A 60 29.68 8.04 -1.09
CA ARG A 60 30.06 6.65 -0.75
C ARG A 60 30.23 5.79 -1.99
N SER A 61 31.19 4.88 -1.95
CA SER A 61 31.30 3.73 -2.85
C SER A 61 30.68 2.49 -2.20
N PHE A 62 29.96 1.73 -3.02
CA PHE A 62 29.40 0.43 -2.67
C PHE A 62 30.08 -0.62 -3.55
N GLN A 63 30.43 -1.76 -2.96
CA GLN A 63 30.86 -2.94 -3.70
C GLN A 63 30.05 -4.15 -3.23
N THR A 64 29.59 -4.96 -4.17
CA THR A 64 28.87 -6.21 -3.89
C THR A 64 29.57 -7.34 -4.61
N ILE A 65 29.90 -8.39 -3.87
CA ILE A 65 30.55 -9.60 -4.36
C ILE A 65 29.64 -10.79 -4.04
N ARG A 66 29.35 -11.61 -5.04
CA ARG A 66 28.62 -12.88 -4.93
C ARG A 66 29.53 -14.00 -5.39
N ALA A 67 29.70 -15.01 -4.54
CA ALA A 67 30.42 -16.23 -4.87
C ALA A 67 29.57 -17.46 -4.48
N VAL A 68 29.69 -18.54 -5.26
CA VAL A 68 28.96 -19.80 -5.05
C VAL A 68 29.91 -20.98 -5.15
N ASN A 69 29.64 -22.05 -4.40
CA ASN A 69 30.27 -23.34 -4.59
C ASN A 69 29.22 -24.46 -4.53
N ASN A 70 29.66 -25.72 -4.59
CA ASN A 70 28.80 -26.90 -4.49
C ASN A 70 28.09 -27.09 -3.13
N GLN A 71 28.32 -26.22 -2.14
CA GLN A 71 27.82 -26.32 -0.76
C GLN A 71 27.02 -25.09 -0.30
N GLY A 72 27.04 -23.97 -1.03
CA GLY A 72 26.38 -22.75 -0.61
C GLY A 72 26.75 -21.51 -1.40
N MET A 73 26.21 -20.37 -0.93
CA MET A 73 26.40 -19.05 -1.53
C MET A 73 26.85 -18.05 -0.48
N LEU A 74 27.82 -17.23 -0.86
CA LEU A 74 28.33 -16.10 -0.10
C LEU A 74 28.00 -14.80 -0.83
N LYS A 75 27.44 -13.82 -0.11
CA LYS A 75 27.25 -12.45 -0.59
C LYS A 75 27.92 -11.49 0.40
N CYS A 76 28.78 -10.62 -0.12
CA CYS A 76 29.48 -9.60 0.63
C CYS A 76 29.11 -8.22 0.09
N GLU A 77 28.68 -7.30 0.95
CA GLU A 77 28.41 -5.89 0.63
C GLU A 77 29.37 -5.01 1.44
N ILE A 78 30.13 -4.16 0.76
CA ILE A 78 31.14 -3.27 1.36
C ILE A 78 30.72 -1.83 1.09
N ILE A 79 30.65 -1.02 2.15
CA ILE A 79 30.31 0.40 2.10
C ILE A 79 31.50 1.21 2.62
N LYS A 80 32.01 2.16 1.81
CA LYS A 80 33.12 3.06 2.17
C LYS A 80 32.90 4.49 1.61
N PRO A 81 33.34 5.57 2.28
CA PRO A 81 33.69 5.62 3.69
C PRO A 81 32.42 5.63 4.55
N VAL A 82 32.54 5.11 5.78
CA VAL A 82 31.54 5.10 6.85
C VAL A 82 32.30 5.30 8.16
N ASP A 83 31.84 6.22 9.01
CA ASP A 83 32.37 6.42 10.37
C ASP A 83 31.70 5.48 11.40
N PRO A 84 32.18 5.39 12.66
CA PRO A 84 31.63 4.44 13.63
C PRO A 84 30.16 4.68 14.00
N GLU A 85 29.71 5.94 14.04
CA GLU A 85 28.33 6.29 14.44
C GLU A 85 27.35 5.95 13.31
N GLU A 86 27.69 6.30 12.08
CA GLU A 86 26.90 5.94 10.90
C GLU A 86 26.94 4.43 10.62
N ALA A 87 28.06 3.75 10.90
CA ALA A 87 28.13 2.28 10.81
C ALA A 87 27.20 1.61 11.82
N ALA A 88 27.15 2.11 13.05
CA ALA A 88 26.21 1.65 14.07
C ALA A 88 24.75 1.96 13.65
N ARG A 89 24.47 3.17 13.12
CA ARG A 89 23.13 3.56 12.66
C ARG A 89 22.63 2.67 11.52
N ILE A 90 23.44 2.45 10.48
CA ILE A 90 23.11 1.56 9.36
C ILE A 90 22.90 0.13 9.86
N THR A 91 23.75 -0.36 10.77
CA THR A 91 23.61 -1.70 11.34
C THR A 91 22.31 -1.83 12.14
N ALA A 92 21.96 -0.85 12.96
CA ALA A 92 20.73 -0.83 13.75
C ALA A 92 19.46 -0.69 12.89
N GLU A 93 19.48 0.16 11.86
CA GLU A 93 18.39 0.31 10.89
C GLU A 93 18.12 -1.02 10.15
N ARG A 94 19.18 -1.66 9.63
CA ARG A 94 19.09 -2.96 8.97
C ARG A 94 18.65 -4.06 9.94
N LEU A 95 19.18 -4.07 11.17
CA LEU A 95 18.79 -5.01 12.23
C LEU A 95 17.31 -4.85 12.63
N ASN A 96 16.79 -3.62 12.68
CA ASN A 96 15.38 -3.35 13.00
C ASN A 96 14.45 -3.82 11.88
N ILE A 97 14.79 -3.55 10.61
CA ILE A 97 14.04 -4.10 9.46
C ILE A 97 14.03 -5.63 9.53
N ILE A 98 15.21 -6.23 9.72
CA ILE A 98 15.41 -7.67 9.91
C ILE A 98 14.55 -8.22 11.07
N THR A 99 14.54 -7.55 12.22
CA THR A 99 13.81 -7.98 13.42
C THR A 99 12.29 -7.79 13.28
N SER A 100 11.85 -6.79 12.52
CA SER A 100 10.44 -6.59 12.17
C SER A 100 9.93 -7.70 11.24
N LEU A 101 10.71 -8.02 10.19
CA LEU A 101 10.49 -9.19 9.32
C LEU A 101 10.43 -10.50 10.15
N TYR A 102 11.18 -10.60 11.25
CA TYR A 102 11.20 -11.79 12.11
C TYR A 102 10.01 -11.95 13.05
N ASN A 103 9.58 -10.86 13.68
CA ASN A 103 8.60 -10.93 14.75
C ASN A 103 7.16 -10.86 14.23
N ASN A 104 6.89 -10.01 13.23
CA ASN A 104 5.54 -9.47 13.01
C ASN A 104 4.99 -9.56 11.58
N LEU A 105 5.70 -10.17 10.62
CA LEU A 105 5.14 -10.39 9.28
C LEU A 105 4.56 -11.80 9.10
N PRO A 106 3.29 -11.92 8.66
CA PRO A 106 2.85 -13.14 8.00
C PRO A 106 3.62 -13.27 6.68
N SER A 107 4.35 -14.37 6.52
CA SER A 107 5.01 -14.69 5.25
C SER A 107 3.94 -14.84 4.14
N PRO A 108 4.13 -14.26 2.93
CA PRO A 108 3.19 -14.41 1.82
C PRO A 108 3.05 -15.85 1.30
N TYR A 109 3.80 -16.82 1.86
CA TYR A 109 3.74 -18.23 1.52
C TYR A 109 3.34 -19.09 2.75
N PRO A 110 2.07 -19.08 3.18
CA PRO A 110 1.62 -19.83 4.37
C PRO A 110 1.79 -21.34 4.24
N GLY A 111 1.80 -21.89 3.01
CA GLY A 111 2.06 -23.32 2.74
C GLY A 111 3.54 -23.74 2.75
N MET A 112 4.49 -22.80 2.75
CA MET A 112 5.94 -23.10 2.75
C MET A 112 6.63 -22.77 4.09
N VAL A 113 5.87 -22.30 5.07
CA VAL A 113 6.30 -22.20 6.47
C VAL A 113 5.81 -23.42 7.22
N THR A 114 6.70 -24.39 7.47
CA THR A 114 6.44 -25.42 8.48
C THR A 114 6.28 -24.73 9.84
N ASN A 115 5.17 -25.02 10.53
CA ASN A 115 4.81 -24.41 11.82
C ASN A 115 5.71 -24.87 12.97
N ALA A 116 6.94 -24.34 13.00
CA ALA A 116 7.76 -24.12 14.19
C ALA A 116 8.97 -23.26 13.80
N VAL A 117 9.20 -22.15 14.51
CA VAL A 117 10.55 -21.59 14.63
C VAL A 117 11.04 -22.02 16.01
N GLU A 118 11.68 -23.19 16.06
CA GLU A 118 12.42 -23.55 17.26
C GLU A 118 13.65 -22.65 17.35
N TYR A 119 13.70 -21.87 18.43
CA TYR A 119 14.86 -21.09 18.83
C TYR A 119 15.70 -21.93 19.80
N PRO A 120 16.96 -22.24 19.47
CA PRO A 120 17.99 -22.39 20.48
C PRO A 120 18.14 -21.03 21.19
N VAL A 121 17.97 -21.02 22.50
CA VAL A 121 17.97 -19.79 23.34
C VAL A 121 19.32 -19.06 23.29
N GLU A 122 20.37 -19.76 22.84
CA GLU A 122 21.76 -19.33 22.74
C GLU A 122 22.04 -18.34 21.58
N LEU A 123 21.13 -18.24 20.60
CA LEU A 123 21.33 -17.52 19.32
C LEU A 123 20.77 -16.09 19.26
N ARG A 124 20.63 -15.41 20.41
CA ARG A 124 20.34 -13.96 20.43
C ARG A 124 21.44 -13.15 19.72
N PRO A 125 21.16 -11.96 19.16
CA PRO A 125 22.19 -11.08 18.61
C PRO A 125 23.29 -10.81 19.65
N LYS A 126 24.53 -11.19 19.33
CA LYS A 126 25.69 -10.98 20.20
C LYS A 126 26.63 -9.96 19.55
N TYR A 127 27.05 -8.99 20.37
CA TYR A 127 28.17 -8.10 20.09
C TYR A 127 29.45 -8.76 20.59
N GLN A 128 30.48 -8.81 19.75
CA GLN A 128 31.82 -9.29 20.11
C GLN A 128 32.90 -8.43 19.43
N THR A 129 34.11 -8.44 19.97
CA THR A 129 35.28 -7.78 19.34
C THR A 129 36.22 -8.86 18.82
N LEU A 130 36.38 -8.96 17.50
CA LEU A 130 37.34 -9.88 16.89
C LEU A 130 38.73 -9.24 16.83
N ASN A 131 39.75 -10.01 17.24
CA ASN A 131 41.15 -9.64 17.12
C ASN A 131 41.74 -10.22 15.81
N PHE A 132 42.10 -9.36 14.86
CA PHE A 132 42.77 -9.71 13.62
C PHE A 132 44.24 -9.26 13.68
N GLY A 133 45.11 -10.12 14.20
CA GLY A 133 46.50 -9.75 14.51
C GLY A 133 46.56 -8.63 15.56
N ASN A 134 47.04 -7.45 15.17
CA ASN A 134 47.10 -6.27 16.05
C ASN A 134 45.86 -5.34 15.93
N GLN A 135 44.83 -5.74 15.18
CA GLN A 135 43.63 -4.91 14.93
C GLN A 135 42.40 -5.48 15.63
N GLN A 136 41.49 -4.61 16.04
CA GLN A 136 40.19 -4.96 16.62
C GLN A 136 39.05 -4.48 15.73
N ALA A 137 38.06 -5.33 15.51
CA ALA A 137 36.85 -5.01 14.76
C ALA A 137 35.60 -5.49 15.52
N PRO A 138 34.56 -4.65 15.71
CA PRO A 138 33.28 -5.08 16.25
C PRO A 138 32.55 -6.00 15.25
N LEU A 139 32.02 -7.09 15.80
CA LEU A 139 31.23 -8.11 15.14
C LEU A 139 29.80 -8.11 15.69
N PHE A 140 28.82 -8.08 14.79
CA PHE A 140 27.41 -8.31 15.13
C PHE A 140 26.94 -9.57 14.39
N LEU A 141 26.64 -10.64 15.15
CA LEU A 141 26.20 -11.92 14.61
C LEU A 141 24.67 -12.07 14.69
N ILE A 142 24.04 -12.47 13.58
CA ILE A 142 22.61 -12.79 13.52
C ILE A 142 22.39 -14.11 12.76
N ALA A 143 21.76 -15.08 13.43
CA ALA A 143 21.38 -16.37 12.84
C ALA A 143 19.86 -16.43 12.62
N SER A 144 19.40 -17.14 11.59
CA SER A 144 17.97 -17.42 11.42
C SER A 144 17.71 -18.77 10.74
N SER A 145 16.66 -19.44 11.18
CA SER A 145 16.13 -20.65 10.54
C SER A 145 15.22 -20.38 9.33
N LYS A 146 14.94 -19.12 9.00
CA LYS A 146 14.14 -18.67 7.85
C LYS A 146 14.87 -17.61 7.02
N ARG A 147 14.52 -17.55 5.72
CA ARG A 147 15.22 -16.78 4.68
C ARG A 147 15.18 -15.27 4.99
N TYR A 148 16.35 -14.62 4.98
CA TYR A 148 16.47 -13.16 4.87
C TYR A 148 16.34 -12.79 3.38
N THR A 149 15.58 -11.73 3.06
CA THR A 149 15.50 -11.21 1.69
C THR A 149 15.80 -9.71 1.67
N TYR A 150 16.86 -9.34 0.95
CA TYR A 150 17.10 -7.95 0.54
C TYR A 150 17.83 -7.98 -0.82
N GLY A 151 17.05 -7.80 -1.89
CA GLY A 151 17.50 -7.85 -3.28
C GLY A 151 17.44 -9.23 -3.93
N ALA A 152 16.42 -9.43 -4.77
CA ALA A 152 16.25 -10.38 -5.88
C ALA A 152 17.29 -11.52 -6.06
N LEU A 153 16.81 -12.77 -6.07
CA LEU A 153 17.51 -13.95 -6.61
C LEU A 153 16.54 -14.90 -7.34
N PRO A 154 16.98 -15.63 -8.40
CA PRO A 154 16.10 -16.47 -9.23
C PRO A 154 15.41 -17.64 -8.50
N GLN A 155 14.38 -18.22 -9.16
CA GLN A 155 13.53 -19.30 -8.65
C GLN A 155 14.32 -20.51 -8.12
N ASP A 156 15.49 -20.79 -8.67
CA ASP A 156 16.36 -21.93 -8.36
C ASP A 156 16.78 -22.00 -6.86
N GLN A 157 16.67 -20.89 -6.12
CA GLN A 157 17.21 -20.75 -4.76
C GLN A 157 16.20 -20.90 -3.62
N ILE A 158 15.00 -21.43 -3.88
CA ILE A 158 13.95 -21.70 -2.86
C ILE A 158 14.42 -22.70 -1.77
N VAL A 159 15.53 -23.41 -1.99
CA VAL A 159 16.06 -24.49 -1.12
C VAL A 159 17.18 -24.10 -0.14
N HIS A 160 17.36 -22.82 0.24
CA HIS A 160 18.47 -22.38 1.13
C HIS A 160 18.04 -21.58 2.38
N LYS A 161 18.81 -21.69 3.47
CA LYS A 161 18.71 -20.93 4.75
C LYS A 161 20.08 -20.27 5.07
N GLY A 162 20.14 -19.24 5.92
CA GLY A 162 21.39 -18.48 6.05
C GLY A 162 21.58 -17.57 7.27
N PHE A 163 22.78 -17.01 7.36
CA PHE A 163 23.29 -16.13 8.41
C PHE A 163 23.58 -14.73 7.85
N VAL A 164 23.43 -13.70 8.68
CA VAL A 164 23.81 -12.32 8.34
C VAL A 164 24.73 -11.76 9.41
N THR A 165 25.85 -11.20 8.99
CA THR A 165 26.91 -10.66 9.87
C THR A 165 27.31 -9.27 9.43
N PHE A 166 27.48 -8.35 10.38
CA PHE A 166 28.03 -7.01 10.12
C PHE A 166 29.39 -6.86 10.82
N ILE A 167 30.36 -6.31 10.10
CA ILE A 167 31.74 -6.07 10.54
C ILE A 167 32.12 -4.63 10.17
N TYR A 168 32.49 -3.82 11.15
CA TYR A 168 33.01 -2.48 10.90
C TYR A 168 34.54 -2.46 11.04
N ASN A 169 35.25 -1.92 10.04
CA ASN A 169 36.69 -1.72 10.07
C ASN A 169 37.00 -0.21 10.26
N PRO A 170 37.52 0.19 11.44
CA PRO A 170 37.81 1.59 11.73
C PRO A 170 39.03 2.15 10.97
N ALA A 171 39.96 1.31 10.53
CA ALA A 171 41.15 1.75 9.79
C ALA A 171 40.81 2.12 8.33
N GLU A 172 39.87 1.38 7.74
CA GLU A 172 39.41 1.57 6.35
C GLU A 172 38.12 2.40 6.23
N GLN A 173 37.57 2.87 7.35
CA GLN A 173 36.26 3.51 7.45
C GLN A 173 35.20 2.72 6.66
N SER A 174 35.05 1.43 6.96
CA SER A 174 34.24 0.53 6.13
C SER A 174 33.28 -0.34 6.92
N LEU A 175 32.00 -0.33 6.52
CA LEU A 175 31.04 -1.32 6.98
C LEU A 175 30.95 -2.46 5.94
N VAL A 176 31.16 -3.68 6.40
CA VAL A 176 31.04 -4.91 5.61
C VAL A 176 29.86 -5.69 6.15
N ARG A 177 28.96 -6.09 5.26
CA ARG A 177 27.88 -7.05 5.52
C ARG A 177 28.21 -8.34 4.79
N LEU A 178 28.10 -9.46 5.50
CA LEU A 178 28.29 -10.80 4.97
C LEU A 178 27.01 -11.62 5.16
N ASP A 179 26.40 -12.04 4.06
CA ASP A 179 25.30 -13.00 4.04
C ASP A 179 25.84 -14.36 3.59
N TYR A 180 25.57 -15.43 4.35
CA TYR A 180 25.99 -16.81 4.02
C TYR A 180 24.80 -17.75 3.97
N PHE A 181 24.67 -18.54 2.90
CA PHE A 181 23.50 -19.39 2.65
C PHE A 181 23.92 -20.85 2.37
N LEU A 182 23.26 -21.78 3.07
CA LEU A 182 23.40 -23.24 2.97
C LEU A 182 22.09 -23.88 2.49
N PRO A 183 22.12 -25.04 1.83
CA PRO A 183 20.92 -25.82 1.55
C PRO A 183 20.10 -26.09 2.82
N ALA A 184 18.77 -25.98 2.73
CA ALA A 184 17.87 -26.03 3.89
C ALA A 184 17.89 -27.39 4.61
N ALA A 185 18.29 -28.47 3.93
CA ALA A 185 18.49 -29.80 4.49
C ALA A 185 19.83 -29.95 5.26
N GLU A 186 20.82 -29.09 5.00
CA GLU A 186 22.10 -29.05 5.72
C GLU A 186 22.08 -28.05 6.88
N PHE A 187 21.04 -27.21 6.94
CA PHE A 187 20.81 -26.25 8.03
C PHE A 187 20.12 -26.94 9.23
N VAL A 188 20.87 -27.82 9.89
CA VAL A 188 20.48 -28.50 11.13
C VAL A 188 21.05 -27.78 12.35
N GLU A 189 20.39 -27.90 13.51
CA GLU A 189 20.77 -27.21 14.74
C GLU A 189 22.24 -27.44 15.13
N GLU A 190 22.75 -28.66 15.02
CA GLU A 190 24.14 -29.02 15.31
C GLU A 190 25.15 -28.29 14.39
N THR A 191 24.79 -28.09 13.11
CA THR A 191 25.57 -27.28 12.15
C THR A 191 25.53 -25.80 12.52
N VAL A 192 24.37 -25.29 12.92
CA VAL A 192 24.20 -23.89 13.35
C VAL A 192 24.96 -23.60 14.64
N LEU A 193 24.88 -24.50 15.62
CA LEU A 193 25.61 -24.41 16.89
C LEU A 193 27.11 -24.59 16.70
N SER A 194 27.57 -25.51 15.84
CA SER A 194 29.00 -25.65 15.50
C SER A 194 29.55 -24.40 14.82
N LEU A 195 28.81 -23.82 13.87
CA LEU A 195 29.14 -22.52 13.27
C LEU A 195 29.19 -21.41 14.32
N ALA A 196 28.18 -21.30 15.18
CA ALA A 196 28.13 -20.29 16.23
C ALA A 196 29.25 -20.44 17.27
N GLN A 197 29.59 -21.67 17.66
CA GLN A 197 30.67 -21.98 18.60
C GLN A 197 32.05 -21.74 18.02
N SER A 198 32.24 -21.93 16.70
CA SER A 198 33.51 -21.63 16.02
C SER A 198 33.91 -20.14 16.06
N ILE A 199 32.99 -19.26 16.44
CA ILE A 199 33.17 -17.81 16.58
C ILE A 199 33.59 -17.44 18.02
N ILE A 200 33.31 -18.30 19.01
CA ILE A 200 33.57 -18.02 20.42
C ILE A 200 35.08 -18.18 20.69
N VAL A 201 35.80 -17.07 20.54
CA VAL A 201 37.15 -16.90 21.08
C VAL A 201 37.07 -15.84 22.17
N ASP A 202 37.09 -16.33 23.41
CA ASP A 202 37.10 -15.62 24.69
C ASP A 202 35.73 -15.12 25.23
N ASP A 203 35.47 -15.43 26.50
CA ASP A 203 34.26 -15.07 27.24
C ASP A 203 34.48 -13.75 27.99
N SER A 204 34.00 -12.64 27.45
CA SER A 204 33.94 -11.34 28.14
C SER A 204 32.54 -10.72 28.01
N PRO A 205 31.73 -10.72 29.09
CA PRO A 205 30.32 -10.38 29.00
C PRO A 205 30.00 -8.95 29.50
N GLU A 206 30.21 -7.92 28.68
CA GLU A 206 29.46 -6.65 28.84
C GLU A 206 29.02 -6.06 27.48
N PRO A 207 27.71 -5.79 27.28
CA PRO A 207 27.23 -5.10 26.09
C PRO A 207 27.45 -3.58 26.21
N ILE A 208 27.99 -2.97 25.17
CA ILE A 208 28.04 -1.50 25.06
C ILE A 208 26.62 -0.99 24.85
N SER A 209 26.16 -0.10 25.73
CA SER A 209 24.87 0.59 25.58
C SER A 209 24.92 1.55 24.39
N LEU A 210 24.36 1.14 23.26
CA LEU A 210 24.29 1.93 22.02
C LEU A 210 23.10 2.92 21.96
N ILE A 211 22.46 3.18 23.10
CA ILE A 211 21.47 4.27 23.25
C ILE A 211 22.21 5.47 23.85
N PRO A 212 22.30 6.62 23.14
CA PRO A 212 22.75 7.86 23.75
C PRO A 212 21.83 8.21 24.92
N SER A 213 22.39 8.35 26.12
CA SER A 213 21.64 8.60 27.36
C SER A 213 21.14 10.04 27.47
N ASN A 214 20.31 10.47 26.53
CA ASN A 214 19.39 11.57 26.75
C ASN A 214 18.13 11.02 27.42
N GLU A 215 18.24 10.69 28.71
CA GLU A 215 17.10 10.60 29.62
C GLU A 215 16.49 12.00 29.83
N SER A 216 15.94 12.61 28.79
CA SER A 216 14.75 13.46 29.01
C SER A 216 13.58 12.52 29.24
N ARG A 217 13.47 11.99 30.46
CA ARG A 217 12.26 11.31 30.93
C ARG A 217 11.10 12.29 30.88
N LEU A 218 10.37 12.32 29.76
CA LEU A 218 8.94 12.58 29.83
C LEU A 218 8.37 11.41 30.61
N GLN A 219 8.15 11.66 31.90
CA GLN A 219 7.57 10.66 32.78
C GLN A 219 6.19 10.24 32.25
N PRO A 220 5.76 8.99 32.48
CA PRO A 220 4.38 8.62 32.25
C PRO A 220 3.51 9.48 33.18
N THR A 221 2.90 10.51 32.60
CA THR A 221 1.93 11.34 33.30
C THR A 221 0.72 10.45 33.58
N ASN A 222 0.57 10.08 34.86
CA ASN A 222 -0.65 9.52 35.40
C ASN A 222 -1.80 10.51 35.17
N TYR A 223 -2.44 10.45 34.01
CA TYR A 223 -3.72 11.11 33.81
C TYR A 223 -4.81 10.22 34.39
N LEU A 224 -5.14 10.55 35.64
CA LEU A 224 -6.43 10.28 36.25
C LEU A 224 -7.54 10.47 35.21
N LYS A 225 -8.56 9.59 35.24
CA LYS A 225 -9.81 9.80 34.48
C LYS A 225 -10.29 11.24 34.65
N PRO A 226 -10.40 12.03 33.58
CA PRO A 226 -11.19 13.24 33.60
C PRO A 226 -12.65 12.80 33.51
N GLU A 227 -13.32 12.73 34.65
CA GLU A 227 -14.78 12.90 34.67
C GLU A 227 -15.00 14.42 34.56
N LEU A 228 -15.11 14.91 33.32
CA LEU A 228 -15.26 16.33 33.02
C LEU A 228 -16.64 16.63 32.46
N ALA A 229 -17.22 17.72 32.98
CA ALA A 229 -18.57 18.19 32.72
C ALA A 229 -18.73 18.71 31.27
N PRO A 230 -19.97 18.88 30.79
CA PRO A 230 -20.21 19.41 29.45
C PRO A 230 -19.57 20.79 29.31
N THR A 231 -18.66 20.95 28.35
CA THR A 231 -18.14 22.27 27.97
C THR A 231 -19.24 23.07 27.31
N GLU A 232 -19.35 24.34 27.70
CA GLU A 232 -20.40 25.25 27.21
C GLU A 232 -20.29 25.47 25.70
N THR A 233 -21.46 25.52 25.07
CA THR A 233 -21.63 25.66 23.63
C THR A 233 -21.10 26.99 23.12
N ALA A 234 -20.11 26.96 22.22
CA ALA A 234 -20.01 28.00 21.20
C ALA A 234 -21.26 27.92 20.31
N GLU A 235 -21.89 29.04 19.97
CA GLU A 235 -23.03 29.02 19.04
C GLU A 235 -22.53 28.61 17.65
N PRO A 236 -23.10 27.55 17.04
CA PRO A 236 -22.69 27.13 15.71
C PRO A 236 -23.26 28.07 14.66
N ALA A 237 -22.42 28.48 13.70
CA ALA A 237 -22.93 28.76 12.36
C ALA A 237 -23.69 27.50 11.89
N GLY A 238 -24.93 27.66 11.41
CA GLY A 238 -25.92 26.59 11.31
C GLY A 238 -25.35 25.29 10.76
N ALA A 239 -25.38 24.22 11.56
CA ALA A 239 -24.75 22.95 11.21
C ALA A 239 -25.48 22.31 10.02
N TYR A 240 -24.84 22.36 8.84
CA TYR A 240 -25.33 21.83 7.57
C TYR A 240 -25.72 20.35 7.66
N ASN A 241 -26.64 19.93 6.79
CA ASN A 241 -26.81 18.52 6.45
C ASN A 241 -25.59 18.03 5.65
N VAL A 242 -25.45 16.71 5.49
CA VAL A 242 -24.38 16.11 4.69
C VAL A 242 -24.94 15.01 3.79
N ILE A 243 -24.61 15.06 2.50
CA ILE A 243 -24.85 14.00 1.53
C ILE A 243 -23.51 13.56 0.92
N LEU A 244 -23.24 12.26 0.92
CA LEU A 244 -22.15 11.66 0.16
C LEU A 244 -22.74 10.82 -0.98
N VAL A 245 -22.27 11.03 -2.21
CA VAL A 245 -22.73 10.31 -3.41
C VAL A 245 -21.56 9.57 -4.06
N GLY A 246 -21.68 8.23 -4.12
CA GLY A 246 -20.71 7.33 -4.76
C GLY A 246 -21.19 6.80 -6.11
N PHE A 247 -20.56 7.24 -7.20
CA PHE A 247 -20.73 6.62 -8.52
C PHE A 247 -19.73 5.46 -8.64
N GLU A 248 -20.14 4.24 -8.99
CA GLU A 248 -19.20 3.11 -9.05
C GLU A 248 -19.29 2.23 -10.31
N PRO A 249 -18.16 1.93 -10.98
CA PRO A 249 -16.89 2.66 -11.00
C PRO A 249 -16.94 3.83 -11.99
N LEU A 250 -16.43 5.01 -11.64
CA LEU A 250 -16.36 6.20 -12.48
C LEU A 250 -14.96 6.85 -12.41
N GLY A 251 -14.16 6.65 -13.46
CA GLY A 251 -12.86 7.32 -13.62
C GLY A 251 -13.02 8.77 -14.05
N SER A 252 -12.16 9.67 -13.55
CA SER A 252 -12.22 11.10 -13.92
C SER A 252 -12.01 11.33 -15.41
N ASN A 253 -11.25 10.44 -16.06
CA ASN A 253 -11.01 10.41 -17.50
C ASN A 253 -12.26 10.14 -18.36
N HIS A 254 -13.43 9.87 -17.78
CA HIS A 254 -14.73 9.76 -18.46
C HIS A 254 -15.73 10.89 -18.07
N VAL A 255 -15.27 11.94 -17.39
CA VAL A 255 -16.11 13.09 -16.96
C VAL A 255 -15.76 14.35 -17.77
N GLY A 256 -16.77 15.07 -18.27
CA GLY A 256 -16.57 16.16 -19.25
C GLY A 256 -15.85 17.38 -18.67
N SER A 257 -16.15 17.74 -17.43
CA SER A 257 -15.52 18.81 -16.64
C SER A 257 -14.04 18.54 -16.30
N TYR A 258 -13.60 17.29 -16.46
CA TYR A 258 -12.21 16.81 -16.38
C TYR A 258 -11.56 16.64 -17.77
N GLY A 259 -12.29 16.96 -18.85
CA GLY A 259 -11.80 16.98 -20.22
C GLY A 259 -12.34 15.89 -21.16
N TYR A 260 -13.28 15.04 -20.71
CA TYR A 260 -13.79 13.96 -21.56
C TYR A 260 -14.73 14.45 -22.67
N PRO A 261 -14.41 14.25 -23.97
CA PRO A 261 -15.09 14.96 -25.06
C PRO A 261 -16.45 14.37 -25.49
N VAL A 262 -16.87 13.24 -24.92
CA VAL A 262 -18.08 12.50 -25.38
C VAL A 262 -19.39 13.12 -24.85
N GLY A 263 -19.33 13.90 -23.76
CA GLY A 263 -20.51 14.54 -23.17
C GLY A 263 -21.44 13.54 -22.48
N THR A 264 -20.85 12.62 -21.71
CA THR A 264 -21.51 11.60 -20.88
C THR A 264 -22.08 12.14 -19.57
N THR A 265 -21.62 13.30 -19.10
CA THR A 265 -21.76 13.74 -17.70
C THR A 265 -22.29 15.19 -17.53
N PRO A 266 -23.28 15.65 -18.32
CA PRO A 266 -23.71 17.06 -18.28
C PRO A 266 -24.20 17.54 -16.91
N ASN A 267 -24.80 16.69 -16.07
CA ASN A 267 -25.30 17.10 -14.75
C ASN A 267 -24.16 17.19 -13.72
N LEU A 268 -23.22 16.24 -13.72
CA LEU A 268 -21.98 16.33 -12.95
C LEU A 268 -21.12 17.53 -13.37
N ASP A 269 -21.07 17.82 -14.67
CA ASP A 269 -20.33 18.96 -15.20
C ASP A 269 -20.95 20.29 -14.75
N GLN A 270 -22.27 20.44 -14.84
CA GLN A 270 -23.00 21.59 -14.31
C GLN A 270 -22.81 21.74 -12.80
N PHE A 271 -22.87 20.64 -12.04
CA PHE A 271 -22.59 20.66 -10.61
C PHE A 271 -21.15 21.13 -10.32
N GLY A 272 -20.17 20.66 -11.09
CA GLY A 272 -18.77 21.10 -10.97
C GLY A 272 -18.53 22.55 -11.37
N GLU A 273 -19.26 23.07 -12.35
CA GLU A 273 -19.24 24.49 -12.73
C GLU A 273 -19.84 25.39 -11.65
N GLN A 274 -20.74 24.88 -10.80
CA GLN A 274 -21.41 25.63 -9.75
C GLN A 274 -20.67 25.59 -8.40
N ASN A 275 -19.94 24.50 -8.14
CA ASN A 275 -19.38 24.17 -6.82
C ASN A 275 -17.84 24.15 -6.82
N PHE A 276 -17.21 23.36 -5.95
CA PHE A 276 -15.76 23.16 -5.95
C PHE A 276 -15.38 21.84 -6.63
N LEU A 277 -14.42 21.89 -7.57
CA LEU A 277 -13.95 20.73 -8.32
C LEU A 277 -12.43 20.48 -8.09
N PHE A 278 -12.06 19.25 -7.78
CA PHE A 278 -10.67 18.82 -7.61
C PHE A 278 -10.24 17.96 -8.80
N GLU A 279 -9.39 18.50 -9.68
CA GLU A 279 -8.99 17.84 -10.95
C GLU A 279 -8.08 16.62 -10.74
N ASN A 280 -7.47 16.50 -9.56
CA ASN A 280 -6.45 15.50 -9.21
C ASN A 280 -6.76 14.84 -7.85
N ALA A 281 -7.89 14.14 -7.78
CA ALA A 281 -8.27 13.35 -6.61
C ALA A 281 -7.88 11.88 -6.77
N LEU A 282 -7.13 11.36 -5.79
CA LEU A 282 -6.61 10.00 -5.78
C LEU A 282 -7.43 9.11 -4.84
N SER A 283 -7.83 7.95 -5.36
CA SER A 283 -8.43 6.87 -4.58
C SER A 283 -7.34 6.05 -3.86
N PRO A 284 -7.54 5.64 -2.60
CA PRO A 284 -6.61 4.81 -1.83
C PRO A 284 -6.56 3.35 -2.32
N SER A 285 -7.43 2.95 -3.25
CA SER A 285 -7.40 1.63 -3.89
C SER A 285 -8.01 1.70 -5.28
N SER A 286 -8.03 0.59 -6.00
CA SER A 286 -8.57 0.48 -7.35
C SER A 286 -9.87 -0.32 -7.43
N TRP A 287 -10.60 -0.50 -6.32
CA TRP A 287 -11.90 -1.19 -6.32
C TRP A 287 -12.80 -0.85 -5.14
N THR A 288 -14.10 -1.13 -5.30
CA THR A 288 -15.19 -0.66 -4.44
C THR A 288 -15.03 -0.85 -2.93
N LEU A 289 -14.77 -2.10 -2.47
CA LEU A 289 -14.92 -2.48 -1.06
C LEU A 289 -14.01 -1.69 -0.10
N PRO A 290 -12.70 -1.55 -0.35
CA PRO A 290 -11.86 -0.76 0.54
C PRO A 290 -12.14 0.74 0.46
N VAL A 291 -12.43 1.29 -0.73
CA VAL A 291 -12.40 2.74 -0.93
C VAL A 291 -13.54 3.46 -0.19
N PHE A 292 -14.77 2.95 -0.28
CA PHE A 292 -15.86 3.57 0.47
C PHE A 292 -15.66 3.44 1.98
N MET A 293 -15.02 2.36 2.48
CA MET A 293 -14.70 2.22 3.90
C MET A 293 -13.62 3.24 4.31
N THR A 294 -12.66 3.53 3.44
CA THR A 294 -11.71 4.64 3.65
C THR A 294 -12.44 5.99 3.76
N TRP A 295 -13.49 6.26 2.96
CA TRP A 295 -14.27 7.50 3.10
C TRP A 295 -14.94 7.63 4.46
N PHE A 296 -15.36 6.52 5.08
CA PHE A 296 -15.96 6.54 6.42
C PHE A 296 -14.93 6.57 7.55
N THR A 297 -13.75 6.01 7.36
CA THR A 297 -12.78 5.81 8.46
C THR A 297 -11.60 6.78 8.42
N SER A 298 -11.37 7.45 7.28
CA SER A 298 -10.17 8.24 6.97
C SER A 298 -8.86 7.47 7.17
N LEU A 299 -8.93 6.14 7.06
CA LEU A 299 -7.81 5.20 7.18
C LEU A 299 -7.53 4.56 5.83
N TYR A 300 -6.27 4.22 5.57
CA TYR A 300 -5.92 3.43 4.39
C TYR A 300 -6.45 1.98 4.51
N PRO A 301 -6.65 1.28 3.39
CA PRO A 301 -7.27 -0.05 3.38
C PRO A 301 -6.68 -1.07 4.37
N SER A 302 -5.35 -1.18 4.45
CA SER A 302 -4.65 -2.12 5.35
C SER A 302 -4.48 -1.62 6.79
N GLN A 303 -4.98 -0.41 7.12
CA GLN A 303 -5.23 0.03 8.50
C GLN A 303 -6.68 -0.30 8.94
N HIS A 304 -7.68 -0.08 8.08
CA HIS A 304 -9.07 -0.44 8.43
C HIS A 304 -9.41 -1.92 8.22
N GLY A 305 -8.54 -2.69 7.55
CA GLY A 305 -8.63 -4.15 7.41
C GLY A 305 -9.62 -4.66 6.36
N ILE A 306 -10.61 -3.85 5.97
CA ILE A 306 -11.57 -4.15 4.89
C ILE A 306 -10.86 -4.11 3.51
N THR A 307 -10.10 -5.16 3.18
CA THR A 307 -9.22 -5.23 1.99
C THR A 307 -9.53 -6.35 0.99
N ASN A 308 -10.46 -7.28 1.28
CA ASN A 308 -10.84 -8.35 0.35
C ASN A 308 -12.23 -8.95 0.67
N LYS A 309 -12.77 -9.75 -0.27
CA LYS A 309 -14.09 -10.42 -0.22
C LYS A 309 -14.09 -11.94 -0.51
N TYR A 310 -12.94 -12.65 -0.64
CA TYR A 310 -12.88 -14.06 -1.12
C TYR A 310 -12.09 -15.13 -0.29
N SER A 311 -10.81 -15.43 -0.56
CA SER A 311 -10.11 -16.67 -0.10
C SER A 311 -8.76 -16.55 0.68
N GLU A 312 -8.70 -17.03 1.94
CA GLU A 312 -7.49 -17.63 2.58
C GLU A 312 -7.16 -18.83 1.72
N ILE A 313 -5.93 -19.33 1.77
CA ILE A 313 -5.61 -20.59 1.13
C ILE A 313 -4.94 -21.48 2.18
N THR A 314 -5.66 -22.51 2.59
CA THR A 314 -5.11 -23.69 3.28
C THR A 314 -5.05 -24.84 2.29
N ASN A 315 -4.20 -25.83 2.54
CA ASN A 315 -3.94 -26.92 1.59
C ASN A 315 -5.18 -27.77 1.21
N ASP A 316 -6.29 -27.68 1.96
CA ASP A 316 -7.57 -28.35 1.67
C ASP A 316 -8.79 -27.40 1.64
N SER A 317 -8.64 -26.07 1.80
CA SER A 317 -9.80 -25.14 1.74
C SER A 317 -9.45 -23.65 1.52
N GLN A 318 -10.36 -22.91 0.85
CA GLN A 318 -10.32 -21.46 0.65
C GLN A 318 -11.20 -20.70 1.65
N LYS A 319 -10.79 -19.55 2.24
CA LYS A 319 -11.60 -18.84 3.28
C LYS A 319 -11.10 -17.47 3.83
N LEU A 320 -11.21 -16.28 3.20
CA LEU A 320 -10.33 -15.12 3.57
C LEU A 320 -10.35 -14.69 5.04
N SER A 321 -9.25 -13.99 5.41
CA SER A 321 -8.99 -13.50 6.75
C SER A 321 -10.25 -12.90 7.31
N LYS A 322 -10.55 -13.22 8.56
CA LYS A 322 -11.71 -12.75 9.36
C LYS A 322 -11.73 -11.22 9.55
N LEU A 323 -11.83 -10.51 8.44
CA LEU A 323 -12.03 -9.08 8.27
C LEU A 323 -13.32 -8.90 7.42
N ASP A 324 -14.23 -9.87 7.55
CA ASP A 324 -15.58 -9.83 7.00
C ASP A 324 -16.38 -8.66 7.58
N GLU A 325 -15.99 -8.14 8.75
CA GLU A 325 -16.59 -7.01 9.49
C GLU A 325 -15.49 -6.01 9.90
N LEU A 326 -15.83 -4.72 9.95
CA LEU A 326 -14.91 -3.66 10.41
C LEU A 326 -14.53 -3.87 11.89
N SER A 327 -13.26 -3.64 12.23
CA SER A 327 -12.80 -3.72 13.62
C SER A 327 -13.62 -2.78 14.52
N PRO A 328 -14.17 -3.25 15.66
CA PRO A 328 -15.00 -2.44 16.55
C PRO A 328 -14.22 -1.31 17.26
N GLN A 329 -12.90 -1.23 17.07
CA GLN A 329 -12.05 -0.15 17.53
C GLN A 329 -12.00 1.02 16.53
N VAL A 330 -12.29 0.77 15.25
CA VAL A 330 -12.33 1.79 14.20
C VAL A 330 -13.71 2.45 14.22
N THR A 331 -13.74 3.77 14.44
CA THR A 331 -14.97 4.56 14.42
C THR A 331 -15.20 5.16 13.04
N THR A 332 -16.44 5.08 12.54
CA THR A 332 -16.85 5.65 11.25
C THR A 332 -17.31 7.11 11.38
N LEU A 333 -17.26 7.86 10.29
CA LEU A 333 -17.86 9.19 10.12
C LEU A 333 -19.37 9.16 10.46
N ALA A 334 -20.08 8.10 10.07
CA ALA A 334 -21.49 7.91 10.41
C ALA A 334 -21.69 7.84 11.93
N GLN A 335 -20.86 7.07 12.65
CA GLN A 335 -20.90 6.99 14.12
C GLN A 335 -20.56 8.35 14.77
N ILE A 336 -19.57 9.08 14.25
CA ILE A 336 -19.22 10.43 14.74
C ILE A 336 -20.43 11.36 14.57
N LEU A 337 -20.96 11.50 13.35
CA LEU A 337 -22.11 12.38 13.07
C LEU A 337 -23.33 11.99 13.90
N LYS A 338 -23.61 10.69 14.07
CA LYS A 338 -24.68 10.20 14.96
C LYS A 338 -24.48 10.63 16.42
N ARG A 339 -23.26 10.56 16.97
CA ARG A 339 -22.93 11.09 18.30
C ARG A 339 -23.15 12.61 18.39
N HIS A 340 -22.91 13.35 17.31
CA HIS A 340 -23.17 14.79 17.21
C HIS A 340 -24.63 15.15 16.85
N GLY A 341 -25.55 14.17 16.89
CA GLY A 341 -27.00 14.40 16.80
C GLY A 341 -27.51 14.59 15.36
N TYR A 342 -26.93 13.86 14.41
CA TYR A 342 -27.47 13.69 13.05
C TYR A 342 -28.39 12.46 13.00
N THR A 343 -29.48 12.55 12.23
CA THR A 343 -30.23 11.37 11.79
C THR A 343 -29.51 10.77 10.58
N THR A 344 -29.26 9.47 10.56
CA THR A 344 -28.27 8.89 9.65
C THR A 344 -28.89 7.82 8.73
N ALA A 345 -28.73 7.94 7.41
CA ALA A 345 -29.22 6.94 6.45
C ALA A 345 -28.24 6.60 5.33
N GLY A 346 -28.20 5.32 4.93
CA GLY A 346 -27.40 4.81 3.81
C GLY A 346 -28.26 4.02 2.83
N PHE A 347 -28.14 4.33 1.53
CA PHE A 347 -28.81 3.62 0.45
C PHE A 347 -27.78 3.21 -0.60
N THR A 348 -27.40 1.93 -0.61
CA THR A 348 -26.33 1.40 -1.47
C THR A 348 -26.84 0.28 -2.35
N GLY A 349 -26.07 -0.07 -3.38
CA GLY A 349 -26.32 -1.27 -4.17
C GLY A 349 -25.69 -2.53 -3.58
N GLY A 350 -25.59 -2.62 -2.25
CA GLY A 350 -25.10 -3.80 -1.54
C GLY A 350 -23.73 -4.27 -2.01
N ALA A 351 -23.57 -5.57 -2.24
CA ALA A 351 -22.33 -6.20 -2.66
C ALA A 351 -21.12 -5.77 -1.81
N GLY A 352 -20.18 -5.01 -2.41
CA GLY A 352 -18.99 -4.49 -1.74
C GLY A 352 -19.22 -3.30 -0.80
N VAL A 353 -20.46 -2.81 -0.68
CA VAL A 353 -20.86 -1.71 0.20
C VAL A 353 -22.05 -2.16 1.06
N SER A 354 -22.02 -3.42 1.53
CA SER A 354 -23.06 -4.02 2.35
C SER A 354 -22.74 -3.97 3.85
N SER A 355 -23.79 -3.98 4.66
CA SER A 355 -23.78 -4.07 6.14
C SER A 355 -22.89 -5.20 6.67
N LYS A 356 -22.74 -6.28 5.90
CA LYS A 356 -21.82 -7.40 6.19
C LYS A 356 -20.42 -6.91 6.58
N PHE A 357 -19.90 -5.89 5.89
CA PHE A 357 -18.56 -5.32 6.12
C PHE A 357 -18.53 -4.19 7.17
N GLY A 358 -19.61 -3.99 7.92
CA GLY A 358 -19.74 -2.91 8.91
C GLY A 358 -20.05 -1.54 8.31
N TYR A 359 -20.53 -1.46 7.07
CA TYR A 359 -20.93 -0.19 6.47
C TYR A 359 -22.18 0.45 7.09
N ASP A 360 -23.01 -0.34 7.77
CA ASP A 360 -24.18 0.13 8.53
C ASP A 360 -23.78 0.75 9.88
N LEU A 361 -22.53 0.59 10.33
CA LEU A 361 -22.04 1.10 11.60
C LEU A 361 -22.16 2.63 11.66
N GLY A 362 -23.13 3.09 12.46
CA GLY A 362 -23.42 4.51 12.64
C GLY A 362 -24.61 5.03 11.85
N PHE A 363 -25.29 4.19 11.07
CA PHE A 363 -26.56 4.54 10.42
C PHE A 363 -27.78 4.20 11.31
N ASP A 364 -28.89 4.91 11.13
CA ASP A 364 -30.22 4.61 11.70
C ASP A 364 -31.07 3.80 10.70
N THR A 365 -30.83 4.02 9.41
CA THR A 365 -31.46 3.29 8.29
C THR A 365 -30.38 2.90 7.31
N TYR A 366 -30.30 1.63 6.93
CA TYR A 366 -29.36 1.15 5.93
C TYR A 366 -30.08 0.23 4.95
N PHE A 367 -29.84 0.41 3.65
CA PHE A 367 -30.40 -0.39 2.57
C PHE A 367 -29.29 -0.94 1.69
N ASP A 368 -29.21 -2.26 1.62
CA ASP A 368 -28.24 -3.06 0.86
C ASP A 368 -28.83 -4.38 0.32
N GLU A 369 -30.17 -4.50 0.28
CA GLU A 369 -30.89 -5.75 -0.01
C GLU A 369 -30.69 -6.27 -1.46
N ILE A 370 -30.23 -5.43 -2.37
CA ILE A 370 -30.05 -5.73 -3.79
C ILE A 370 -28.58 -5.56 -4.17
N ASP A 371 -27.89 -6.68 -4.43
CA ASP A 371 -26.51 -6.68 -4.92
C ASP A 371 -26.41 -6.03 -6.31
N PHE A 372 -25.48 -5.09 -6.45
CA PHE A 372 -25.25 -4.27 -7.65
C PHE A 372 -26.44 -3.37 -8.06
N ALA A 373 -27.26 -2.89 -7.12
CA ALA A 373 -28.28 -1.88 -7.42
C ALA A 373 -27.67 -0.54 -7.87
N GLY A 374 -28.41 0.18 -8.71
CA GLY A 374 -28.04 1.52 -9.19
C GLY A 374 -28.84 2.63 -8.52
N PHE A 375 -28.63 3.84 -8.99
CA PHE A 375 -29.36 5.03 -8.59
C PHE A 375 -30.86 4.98 -8.94
N ASP A 376 -31.29 4.07 -9.82
CA ASP A 376 -32.71 3.77 -10.05
C ASP A 376 -33.42 3.14 -8.85
N GLU A 377 -32.68 2.46 -7.97
CA GLU A 377 -33.19 1.99 -6.67
C GLU A 377 -32.79 2.92 -5.51
N THR A 378 -31.52 3.36 -5.45
CA THR A 378 -31.00 4.02 -4.24
C THR A 378 -31.45 5.48 -4.10
N MET A 379 -31.50 6.27 -5.18
CA MET A 379 -31.94 7.67 -5.12
C MET A 379 -33.45 7.82 -4.81
N PRO A 380 -34.39 7.06 -5.40
CA PRO A 380 -35.80 7.13 -5.01
C PRO A 380 -36.06 6.77 -3.55
N ARG A 381 -35.30 5.82 -2.99
CA ARG A 381 -35.37 5.46 -1.56
C ARG A 381 -34.84 6.56 -0.67
N ALA A 382 -33.70 7.16 -1.03
CA ALA A 382 -33.13 8.32 -0.37
C ALA A 382 -34.08 9.53 -0.38
N LEU A 383 -34.72 9.82 -1.53
CA LEU A 383 -35.71 10.90 -1.66
C LEU A 383 -36.96 10.66 -0.81
N LYS A 384 -37.47 9.43 -0.75
CA LYS A 384 -38.57 9.07 0.14
C LYS A 384 -38.19 9.26 1.61
N TRP A 385 -36.99 8.84 2.00
CA TRP A 385 -36.48 9.04 3.35
C TRP A 385 -36.32 10.53 3.68
N LEU A 386 -35.79 11.33 2.76
CA LEU A 386 -35.70 12.78 2.90
C LEU A 386 -37.08 13.42 3.14
N GLN A 387 -38.14 13.00 2.45
CA GLN A 387 -39.50 13.53 2.71
C GLN A 387 -39.93 13.43 4.18
N GLU A 388 -39.49 12.39 4.90
CA GLU A 388 -39.80 12.14 6.31
C GLU A 388 -38.78 12.80 7.27
N HIS A 389 -37.51 12.98 6.85
CA HIS A 389 -36.40 13.33 7.74
C HIS A 389 -35.67 14.66 7.46
N HIS A 390 -35.92 15.35 6.33
CA HIS A 390 -35.22 16.58 5.93
C HIS A 390 -35.37 17.80 6.88
N GLN A 391 -36.26 17.71 7.87
CA GLN A 391 -36.43 18.72 8.92
C GLN A 391 -35.46 18.51 10.10
N ASN A 392 -34.82 17.34 10.20
CA ASN A 392 -33.72 17.07 11.12
C ASN A 392 -32.39 17.37 10.42
N ARG A 393 -31.32 17.60 11.20
CA ARG A 393 -29.95 17.47 10.65
C ARG A 393 -29.72 16.03 10.22
N PHE A 394 -29.34 15.81 8.97
CA PHE A 394 -29.14 14.47 8.43
C PHE A 394 -27.76 14.22 7.82
N PHE A 395 -27.31 12.97 7.93
CA PHE A 395 -26.20 12.41 7.16
C PHE A 395 -26.76 11.32 6.24
N LEU A 396 -26.57 11.49 4.95
CA LEU A 396 -27.12 10.63 3.92
C LEU A 396 -25.99 10.11 3.01
N PHE A 397 -25.84 8.79 2.92
CA PHE A 397 -24.96 8.16 1.95
C PHE A 397 -25.79 7.50 0.84
N ILE A 398 -25.45 7.78 -0.41
CA ILE A 398 -26.06 7.17 -1.58
C ILE A 398 -24.94 6.59 -2.45
N GLN A 399 -25.07 5.33 -2.85
CA GLN A 399 -24.14 4.69 -3.79
C GLN A 399 -24.92 3.96 -4.88
N GLY A 400 -24.38 3.98 -6.10
CA GLY A 400 -24.96 3.31 -7.26
C GLY A 400 -23.89 2.56 -8.05
N PHE A 401 -24.18 1.30 -8.39
CA PHE A 401 -23.36 0.46 -9.28
C PHE A 401 -23.72 0.64 -10.76
N ASP A 402 -24.45 1.70 -11.15
CA ASP A 402 -24.98 1.94 -12.50
C ASP A 402 -23.97 1.70 -13.62
N VAL A 403 -22.70 2.04 -13.36
CA VAL A 403 -21.60 1.97 -14.32
C VAL A 403 -20.87 0.63 -14.29
N HIS A 404 -21.01 -0.13 -13.19
CA HIS A 404 -20.36 -1.42 -13.00
C HIS A 404 -20.80 -2.43 -14.06
N GLY A 405 -19.89 -3.32 -14.47
CA GLY A 405 -20.14 -4.27 -15.54
C GLY A 405 -21.39 -5.15 -15.34
N ARG A 406 -21.65 -5.53 -14.08
CA ARG A 406 -22.84 -6.30 -13.67
C ARG A 406 -24.17 -5.55 -13.70
N PHE A 407 -24.18 -4.21 -13.72
CA PHE A 407 -25.41 -3.46 -13.83
C PHE A 407 -25.96 -3.56 -15.28
N PRO A 408 -27.28 -3.74 -15.50
CA PRO A 408 -27.82 -3.88 -16.84
C PRO A 408 -27.71 -2.60 -17.67
N LEU A 409 -27.40 -2.74 -18.96
CA LEU A 409 -27.43 -1.61 -19.89
C LEU A 409 -28.88 -1.25 -20.25
N ASP A 410 -29.29 0.00 -20.00
CA ASP A 410 -30.51 0.54 -20.60
C ASP A 410 -30.27 0.81 -22.09
N GLN A 411 -30.62 -0.18 -22.92
CA GLN A 411 -30.47 -0.14 -24.38
C GLN A 411 -31.04 1.15 -25.00
N LYS A 412 -32.17 1.67 -24.50
CA LYS A 412 -32.84 2.84 -25.06
C LYS A 412 -32.08 4.14 -24.77
N GLN A 413 -31.48 4.26 -23.58
CA GLN A 413 -30.60 5.38 -23.25
C GLN A 413 -29.23 5.24 -23.93
N ALA A 414 -28.78 4.01 -24.14
CA ALA A 414 -27.50 3.68 -24.74
C ALA A 414 -27.40 3.98 -26.25
N GLU A 415 -28.52 4.00 -27.00
CA GLU A 415 -28.56 4.26 -28.46
C GLU A 415 -27.78 5.51 -28.94
N ARG A 416 -27.58 6.51 -28.07
CA ARG A 416 -26.80 7.72 -28.37
C ARG A 416 -25.28 7.48 -28.33
N PHE A 417 -24.82 6.65 -27.39
CA PHE A 417 -23.41 6.49 -27.05
C PHE A 417 -22.79 5.22 -27.64
N LEU A 418 -23.58 4.15 -27.82
CA LEU A 418 -23.11 2.89 -28.38
C LEU A 418 -22.50 3.05 -29.78
N LYS A 419 -21.37 2.35 -30.00
CA LYS A 419 -20.68 2.28 -31.29
C LYS A 419 -21.54 1.55 -32.33
N LYS A 420 -22.17 2.32 -33.24
CA LYS A 420 -23.16 1.84 -34.23
C LYS A 420 -22.59 1.04 -35.39
N ASP A 421 -21.30 1.16 -35.64
CA ASP A 421 -20.53 0.45 -36.66
C ASP A 421 -19.79 -0.77 -36.09
N TYR A 422 -20.03 -1.14 -34.83
CA TYR A 422 -19.48 -2.35 -34.23
C TYR A 422 -20.00 -3.61 -34.92
N SER A 423 -19.07 -4.48 -35.30
CA SER A 423 -19.33 -5.71 -36.08
C SER A 423 -18.95 -7.01 -35.36
N GLY A 424 -18.37 -6.89 -34.16
CA GLY A 424 -17.98 -8.03 -33.33
C GLY A 424 -19.14 -8.69 -32.55
N PRO A 425 -18.83 -9.70 -31.72
CA PRO A 425 -19.84 -10.56 -31.10
C PRO A 425 -20.47 -10.01 -29.81
N LEU A 426 -19.93 -8.94 -29.23
CA LEU A 426 -20.31 -8.46 -27.91
C LEU A 426 -21.63 -7.67 -27.93
N THR A 427 -22.40 -7.75 -26.84
CA THR A 427 -23.64 -6.98 -26.65
C THR A 427 -23.58 -6.01 -25.47
N GLY A 428 -22.57 -6.14 -24.61
CA GLY A 428 -22.41 -5.34 -23.39
C GLY A 428 -23.25 -5.86 -22.23
N SER A 429 -23.60 -7.15 -22.23
CA SER A 429 -24.48 -7.74 -21.20
C SER A 429 -23.74 -7.95 -19.86
N PRO A 430 -24.47 -7.97 -18.72
CA PRO A 430 -23.90 -8.32 -17.41
C PRO A 430 -23.25 -9.71 -17.37
N GLU A 431 -23.80 -10.66 -18.13
CA GLU A 431 -23.29 -12.03 -18.25
C GLU A 431 -21.96 -12.04 -19.01
N GLU A 432 -21.91 -11.38 -20.18
CA GLU A 432 -20.67 -11.24 -20.96
C GLU A 432 -19.56 -10.60 -20.14
N TYR A 433 -19.85 -9.56 -19.35
CA TYR A 433 -18.84 -8.88 -18.54
C TYR A 433 -18.12 -9.83 -17.56
N TRP A 434 -18.78 -10.89 -17.11
CA TRP A 434 -18.13 -11.89 -16.24
C TRP A 434 -17.07 -12.70 -16.98
N ASP A 435 -17.36 -13.11 -18.22
CA ASP A 435 -16.41 -13.83 -19.07
C ASP A 435 -15.29 -12.90 -19.54
N LEU A 436 -15.57 -11.60 -19.73
CA LEU A 436 -14.60 -10.60 -20.18
C LEU A 436 -13.61 -10.11 -19.11
N ARG A 437 -13.80 -10.39 -17.81
CA ARG A 437 -12.93 -9.83 -16.75
C ARG A 437 -11.44 -10.12 -17.00
N SER A 438 -10.55 -9.20 -16.57
CA SER A 438 -9.09 -9.31 -16.73
C SER A 438 -8.49 -10.68 -16.44
N SER A 439 -9.01 -11.44 -15.46
CA SER A 439 -8.50 -12.78 -15.17
C SER A 439 -8.61 -13.77 -16.33
N ASN A 440 -9.59 -13.59 -17.21
CA ASN A 440 -9.82 -14.42 -18.39
C ASN A 440 -9.05 -13.91 -19.63
N ILE A 441 -8.65 -12.64 -19.63
CA ILE A 441 -7.72 -12.09 -20.63
C ILE A 441 -6.29 -12.51 -20.28
N ASP A 442 -5.85 -12.27 -19.04
CA ASP A 442 -4.49 -12.60 -18.56
C ASP A 442 -4.18 -14.10 -18.62
N ASN A 443 -5.18 -14.98 -18.49
CA ASN A 443 -5.00 -16.43 -18.64
C ASN A 443 -5.14 -16.93 -20.10
N GLY A 444 -5.41 -16.04 -21.05
CA GLY A 444 -5.55 -16.33 -22.49
C GLY A 444 -6.83 -17.08 -22.89
N THR A 445 -7.85 -17.15 -22.03
CA THR A 445 -9.15 -17.76 -22.40
C THR A 445 -10.04 -16.83 -23.23
N VAL A 446 -9.83 -15.51 -23.12
CA VAL A 446 -10.49 -14.46 -23.91
C VAL A 446 -9.44 -13.60 -24.61
N SER A 447 -9.72 -13.21 -25.84
CA SER A 447 -8.93 -12.25 -26.61
C SER A 447 -9.87 -11.23 -27.24
N LEU A 448 -9.53 -9.95 -27.14
CA LEU A 448 -10.33 -8.82 -27.62
C LEU A 448 -9.53 -8.01 -28.63
N SER A 449 -10.22 -7.52 -29.66
CA SER A 449 -9.69 -6.55 -30.62
C SER A 449 -9.86 -5.12 -30.11
N ASP A 450 -9.14 -4.17 -30.72
CA ASP A 450 -9.33 -2.74 -30.47
C ASP A 450 -10.78 -2.28 -30.74
N GLU A 451 -11.48 -2.94 -31.67
CA GLU A 451 -12.89 -2.68 -31.98
C GLU A 451 -13.80 -3.15 -30.82
N ASP A 452 -13.51 -4.30 -30.21
CA ASP A 452 -14.23 -4.81 -29.03
C ASP A 452 -14.03 -3.90 -27.82
N PHE A 453 -12.79 -3.47 -27.55
CA PHE A 453 -12.51 -2.52 -26.47
C PHE A 453 -13.18 -1.16 -26.70
N ALA A 454 -13.20 -0.66 -27.94
CA ALA A 454 -13.92 0.57 -28.28
C ALA A 454 -15.45 0.43 -28.08
N PHE A 455 -16.02 -0.73 -28.41
CA PHE A 455 -17.43 -1.02 -28.13
C PHE A 455 -17.72 -1.10 -26.62
N LEU A 456 -16.91 -1.82 -25.85
CA LEU A 456 -17.06 -1.94 -24.40
C LEU A 456 -16.91 -0.59 -23.68
N ARG A 457 -16.04 0.29 -24.17
CA ARG A 457 -15.94 1.67 -23.71
C ARG A 457 -17.21 2.47 -24.01
N SER A 458 -17.82 2.26 -25.19
CA SER A 458 -19.11 2.91 -25.53
C SER A 458 -20.29 2.42 -24.68
N VAL A 459 -20.24 1.16 -24.21
CA VAL A 459 -21.19 0.60 -23.22
C VAL A 459 -21.00 1.25 -21.85
N TYR A 460 -19.74 1.49 -21.44
CA TYR A 460 -19.40 2.21 -20.21
C TYR A 460 -19.90 3.67 -20.27
N ASP A 461 -19.60 4.40 -21.34
CA ASP A 461 -20.07 5.78 -21.56
C ASP A 461 -21.61 5.90 -21.55
N ALA A 462 -22.31 4.91 -22.14
CA ALA A 462 -23.77 4.83 -22.09
C ALA A 462 -24.31 4.67 -20.67
N LYS A 463 -23.67 3.83 -19.84
CA LYS A 463 -24.05 3.65 -18.43
C LYS A 463 -23.79 4.90 -17.59
N ILE A 464 -22.66 5.58 -17.83
CA ILE A 464 -22.35 6.87 -17.17
C ILE A 464 -23.46 7.88 -17.47
N ALA A 465 -23.89 8.01 -18.73
CA ALA A 465 -24.93 8.97 -19.09
C ALA A 465 -26.30 8.66 -18.45
N ALA A 466 -26.64 7.38 -18.26
CA ALA A 466 -27.84 7.00 -17.52
C ALA A 466 -27.73 7.31 -16.02
N ALA A 467 -26.55 7.09 -15.41
CA ALA A 467 -26.27 7.43 -14.01
C ALA A 467 -26.31 8.94 -13.76
N ASP A 468 -25.68 9.73 -14.64
CA ASP A 468 -25.65 11.19 -14.61
C ASP A 468 -27.05 11.80 -14.73
N ALA A 469 -27.91 11.25 -15.60
CA ALA A 469 -29.30 11.70 -15.72
C ALA A 469 -30.13 11.42 -14.45
N ARG A 470 -29.90 10.29 -13.77
CA ARG A 470 -30.53 9.98 -12.47
C ARG A 470 -30.04 10.92 -11.37
N PHE A 471 -28.75 11.21 -11.36
CA PHE A 471 -28.13 12.18 -10.46
C PHE A 471 -28.68 13.60 -10.67
N GLY A 472 -28.81 14.08 -11.91
CA GLY A 472 -29.43 15.37 -12.21
C GLY A 472 -30.85 15.47 -11.64
N ALA A 473 -31.67 14.44 -11.89
CA ALA A 473 -33.02 14.37 -11.33
C ALA A 473 -33.04 14.33 -9.78
N PHE A 474 -32.01 13.78 -9.13
CA PHE A 474 -31.88 13.83 -7.67
C PHE A 474 -31.52 15.25 -7.17
N ILE A 475 -30.59 15.95 -7.84
CA ILE A 475 -30.27 17.35 -7.53
C ILE A 475 -31.49 18.27 -7.73
N ASP A 476 -32.24 18.11 -8.84
CA ASP A 476 -33.50 18.84 -9.09
C ASP A 476 -34.49 18.68 -7.91
N GLN A 477 -34.55 17.49 -7.30
CA GLN A 477 -35.40 17.26 -6.13
C GLN A 477 -34.85 17.97 -4.88
N LEU A 478 -33.53 17.94 -4.62
CA LEU A 478 -32.93 18.69 -3.50
C LEU A 478 -33.15 20.20 -3.64
N GLU A 479 -33.03 20.76 -4.85
CA GLU A 479 -33.37 22.15 -5.16
C GLU A 479 -34.85 22.43 -4.89
N SER A 480 -35.75 21.55 -5.33
CA SER A 480 -37.21 21.70 -5.10
C SER A 480 -37.59 21.65 -3.61
N MET A 481 -36.85 20.88 -2.82
CA MET A 481 -36.96 20.79 -1.35
C MET A 481 -36.24 21.94 -0.64
N LYS A 482 -35.50 22.78 -1.37
CA LYS A 482 -34.65 23.88 -0.87
C LYS A 482 -33.56 23.43 0.09
N LEU A 483 -32.98 22.25 -0.14
CA LEU A 483 -31.95 21.69 0.74
C LEU A 483 -30.54 22.15 0.40
N MET A 484 -30.29 22.66 -0.81
CA MET A 484 -28.95 23.06 -1.25
C MET A 484 -28.29 24.09 -0.31
N ASP A 485 -29.00 25.17 0.05
CA ASP A 485 -28.44 26.24 0.88
C ASP A 485 -28.02 25.80 2.30
N ASP A 486 -28.53 24.65 2.77
CA ASP A 486 -28.31 24.08 4.11
C ASP A 486 -27.61 22.70 4.08
N THR A 487 -26.99 22.30 2.96
CA THR A 487 -26.41 20.94 2.81
C THR A 487 -25.03 20.92 2.18
N ILE A 488 -24.08 20.21 2.79
CA ILE A 488 -22.82 19.81 2.18
C ILE A 488 -23.08 18.60 1.28
N ILE A 489 -22.66 18.63 0.02
CA ILE A 489 -22.78 17.49 -0.91
C ILE A 489 -21.40 17.15 -1.46
N VAL A 490 -20.92 15.94 -1.21
CA VAL A 490 -19.67 15.40 -1.77
C VAL A 490 -20.01 14.34 -2.79
N ILE A 491 -19.41 14.42 -3.97
CA ILE A 491 -19.56 13.45 -5.06
C ILE A 491 -18.19 12.94 -5.44
N SER A 492 -18.02 11.62 -5.46
CA SER A 492 -16.80 10.98 -5.93
C SER A 492 -17.06 9.52 -6.37
N SER A 493 -16.00 8.75 -6.61
CA SER A 493 -16.05 7.34 -7.01
C SER A 493 -15.07 6.50 -6.20
N GLY A 494 -15.34 5.20 -6.08
CA GLY A 494 -14.40 4.26 -5.49
C GLY A 494 -13.21 4.00 -6.43
N SER A 495 -13.50 3.77 -7.71
CA SER A 495 -12.48 3.46 -8.72
C SER A 495 -12.94 3.83 -10.13
N GLY A 496 -12.00 3.96 -11.06
CA GLY A 496 -12.28 3.94 -12.48
C GLY A 496 -12.30 2.52 -13.06
N ASN A 497 -12.17 2.38 -14.37
CA ASN A 497 -12.22 1.10 -15.07
C ASN A 497 -11.23 1.12 -16.24
N GLU A 498 -10.52 0.02 -16.47
CA GLU A 498 -9.66 -0.10 -17.66
C GLU A 498 -10.47 -0.55 -18.89
N TYR A 499 -10.08 -0.06 -20.06
CA TYR A 499 -10.57 -0.45 -21.38
C TYR A 499 -9.42 -0.38 -22.41
N ASN A 500 -8.42 -1.25 -22.26
CA ASN A 500 -7.21 -1.41 -23.09
C ASN A 500 -6.07 -0.39 -22.90
N GLN A 501 -6.08 0.46 -21.86
CA GLN A 501 -4.98 1.39 -21.60
C GLN A 501 -3.64 0.65 -21.36
N HIS A 502 -3.70 -0.49 -20.68
CA HIS A 502 -2.58 -1.37 -20.37
C HIS A 502 -2.89 -2.84 -20.74
N GLY A 503 -3.74 -3.04 -21.76
CA GLY A 503 -4.12 -4.35 -22.30
C GLY A 503 -5.25 -5.08 -21.56
N ARG A 504 -5.92 -4.44 -20.60
CA ARG A 504 -6.89 -5.07 -19.69
C ARG A 504 -8.26 -4.39 -19.67
N ILE A 505 -9.17 -4.98 -18.89
CA ILE A 505 -10.52 -4.48 -18.62
C ILE A 505 -10.93 -4.75 -17.17
N ASP A 506 -11.92 -4.02 -16.65
CA ASP A 506 -12.36 -4.04 -15.24
C ASP A 506 -11.40 -3.24 -14.34
N HIS A 507 -11.48 -3.43 -13.03
CA HIS A 507 -10.70 -2.70 -12.05
C HIS A 507 -10.17 -3.62 -10.93
N GLY A 508 -9.35 -3.06 -10.02
CA GLY A 508 -8.91 -3.75 -8.81
C GLY A 508 -7.64 -4.61 -8.91
N PHE A 509 -7.06 -4.80 -10.10
CA PHE A 509 -5.85 -5.60 -10.33
C PHE A 509 -4.57 -4.76 -10.52
N SER A 510 -4.70 -3.46 -10.80
CA SER A 510 -3.57 -2.52 -10.94
C SER A 510 -3.83 -1.23 -10.15
N LEU A 511 -2.90 -0.29 -10.21
CA LEU A 511 -2.99 1.04 -9.59
C LEU A 511 -2.67 2.16 -10.60
N TYR A 512 -2.96 1.94 -11.88
CA TYR A 512 -2.84 2.98 -12.93
C TYR A 512 -3.91 4.08 -12.78
N GLN A 513 -3.66 5.28 -13.32
CA GLN A 513 -4.47 6.48 -13.15
C GLN A 513 -5.92 6.27 -13.59
N GLU A 514 -6.18 5.51 -14.66
CA GLU A 514 -7.54 5.18 -15.10
C GLU A 514 -8.34 4.33 -14.10
N LEU A 515 -7.68 3.73 -13.09
CA LEU A 515 -8.31 2.99 -12.01
C LEU A 515 -8.40 3.79 -10.69
N ILE A 516 -7.44 4.68 -10.41
CA ILE A 516 -7.32 5.37 -9.11
C ILE A 516 -7.51 6.90 -9.16
N GLN A 517 -7.56 7.52 -10.34
CA GLN A 517 -7.90 8.94 -10.48
C GLN A 517 -9.40 9.10 -10.70
N VAL A 518 -10.08 9.54 -9.65
CA VAL A 518 -11.55 9.60 -9.56
C VAL A 518 -12.02 11.05 -9.57
N PRO A 519 -13.25 11.35 -10.01
CA PRO A 519 -13.80 12.69 -9.81
C PRO A 519 -13.95 12.97 -8.32
N LEU A 520 -13.76 14.22 -7.90
CA LEU A 520 -14.16 14.72 -6.58
C LEU A 520 -14.74 16.13 -6.75
N LEU A 521 -16.01 16.26 -6.41
CA LEU A 521 -16.75 17.52 -6.43
C LEU A 521 -17.39 17.75 -5.07
N ILE A 522 -17.27 18.96 -4.54
CA ILE A 522 -17.79 19.32 -3.21
C ILE A 522 -18.61 20.61 -3.32
N HIS A 523 -19.89 20.52 -2.98
CA HIS A 523 -20.74 21.65 -2.65
C HIS A 523 -20.67 21.91 -1.15
N ILE A 524 -20.24 23.12 -0.79
CA ILE A 524 -20.44 23.71 0.53
C ILE A 524 -21.04 25.11 0.26
N PRO A 525 -22.16 25.50 0.89
CA PRO A 525 -22.77 26.80 0.66
C PRO A 525 -21.76 27.95 0.79
N GLY A 526 -21.64 28.76 -0.28
CA GLY A 526 -20.71 29.88 -0.37
C GLY A 526 -19.28 29.55 -0.87
N LEU A 527 -18.90 28.27 -1.01
CA LEU A 527 -17.61 27.87 -1.58
C LEU A 527 -17.74 27.37 -3.02
N LYS A 528 -16.92 27.94 -3.91
CA LYS A 528 -16.87 27.63 -5.33
C LYS A 528 -15.45 27.79 -5.85
N GLY A 529 -14.98 26.88 -6.69
CA GLY A 529 -13.62 26.94 -7.23
C GLY A 529 -13.16 25.69 -7.96
N ARG A 530 -11.88 25.67 -8.32
CA ARG A 530 -11.22 24.57 -9.04
C ARG A 530 -9.76 24.52 -8.63
N THR A 531 -9.22 23.32 -8.42
CA THR A 531 -7.79 23.12 -8.14
C THR A 531 -7.27 21.84 -8.80
N ASN A 532 -6.00 21.84 -9.18
CA ASN A 532 -5.26 20.69 -9.70
C ASN A 532 -4.24 20.11 -8.71
N GLN A 533 -4.16 20.67 -7.49
CA GLN A 533 -3.35 20.12 -6.41
C GLN A 533 -3.80 18.69 -6.10
N LEU A 534 -2.83 17.80 -5.84
CA LEU A 534 -3.10 16.41 -5.47
C LEU A 534 -3.88 16.36 -4.16
N VAL A 535 -5.08 15.79 -4.20
CA VAL A 535 -5.90 15.47 -3.02
C VAL A 535 -6.26 13.99 -3.03
N ARG A 536 -6.81 13.47 -1.92
CA ARG A 536 -7.05 12.04 -1.74
C ARG A 536 -8.46 11.82 -1.22
N THR A 537 -9.16 10.76 -1.61
CA THR A 537 -10.54 10.56 -1.14
C THR A 537 -10.63 10.17 0.35
N LEU A 538 -9.52 9.80 1.01
CA LEU A 538 -9.48 9.70 2.47
C LEU A 538 -9.64 11.07 3.16
N ASP A 539 -9.35 12.18 2.48
CA ASP A 539 -9.49 13.53 3.01
C ASP A 539 -10.97 13.99 3.11
N ILE A 540 -11.94 13.20 2.60
CA ILE A 540 -13.38 13.52 2.62
C ILE A 540 -13.92 13.65 4.05
N ALA A 541 -13.74 12.64 4.91
CA ALA A 541 -14.27 12.68 6.28
C ALA A 541 -13.75 13.85 7.13
N PRO A 542 -12.43 14.13 7.21
CA PRO A 542 -11.95 15.31 7.93
C PRO A 542 -12.43 16.63 7.32
N THR A 543 -12.56 16.73 5.99
CA THR A 543 -13.14 17.92 5.33
C THR A 543 -14.60 18.14 5.74
N VAL A 544 -15.40 17.07 5.83
CA VAL A 544 -16.80 17.14 6.29
C VAL A 544 -16.86 17.58 7.76
N LEU A 545 -16.03 17.02 8.65
CA LEU A 545 -16.05 17.41 10.06
C LEU A 545 -15.62 18.87 10.28
N ASP A 546 -14.61 19.34 9.54
CA ASP A 546 -14.16 20.73 9.57
C ASP A 546 -15.23 21.70 9.05
N ALA A 547 -15.86 21.39 7.90
CA ALA A 547 -16.98 22.16 7.36
C ALA A 547 -18.18 22.28 8.33
N LEU A 548 -18.38 21.28 9.19
CA LEU A 548 -19.40 21.26 10.23
C LEU A 548 -18.94 21.87 11.57
N ASN A 549 -17.69 22.31 11.69
CA ASN A 549 -17.04 22.73 12.93
C ASN A 549 -17.12 21.66 14.05
N ILE A 550 -17.02 20.38 13.67
CA ILE A 550 -17.03 19.24 14.62
C ILE A 550 -15.61 18.83 14.95
N THR A 551 -15.23 19.00 16.22
CA THR A 551 -14.00 18.43 16.79
C THR A 551 -14.33 17.17 17.60
N ASP A 552 -13.93 16.00 17.10
CA ASP A 552 -14.13 14.70 17.75
C ASP A 552 -12.78 14.09 18.19
N GLU A 553 -12.68 13.66 19.45
CA GLU A 553 -11.44 13.13 20.01
C GLU A 553 -10.95 11.82 19.37
N ILE A 554 -11.84 11.05 18.76
CA ILE A 554 -11.48 9.80 18.10
C ILE A 554 -11.01 10.10 16.68
N SER A 555 -11.69 10.99 15.94
CA SER A 555 -11.23 11.41 14.61
C SER A 555 -9.81 12.00 14.68
N MET A 556 -9.53 12.88 15.65
CA MET A 556 -8.19 13.46 15.87
C MET A 556 -7.08 12.45 16.21
N LYS A 557 -7.41 11.20 16.59
CA LYS A 557 -6.45 10.13 16.94
C LYS A 557 -6.39 9.03 15.89
N GLN A 558 -7.41 8.92 15.04
CA GLN A 558 -7.58 7.83 14.08
C GLN A 558 -7.37 8.26 12.62
N PHE A 559 -7.81 9.46 12.23
CA PHE A 559 -7.85 9.86 10.83
C PHE A 559 -6.45 10.20 10.28
N GLU A 560 -6.08 9.62 9.15
CA GLU A 560 -4.85 9.92 8.38
C GLU A 560 -5.09 10.98 7.27
N GLY A 561 -6.37 11.26 6.99
CA GLY A 561 -6.79 12.34 6.12
C GLY A 561 -6.65 13.72 6.75
N VAL A 562 -6.58 14.75 5.92
CA VAL A 562 -6.59 16.16 6.34
C VAL A 562 -7.79 16.89 5.77
N SER A 563 -8.17 18.04 6.34
CA SER A 563 -9.23 18.87 5.75
C SER A 563 -8.77 19.55 4.47
N LEU A 564 -9.63 19.56 3.45
CA LEU A 564 -9.46 20.30 2.20
C LEU A 564 -10.05 21.72 2.26
N ILE A 565 -10.66 22.14 3.38
CA ILE A 565 -11.23 23.49 3.53
C ILE A 565 -10.18 24.61 3.32
N PRO A 566 -8.94 24.53 3.83
CA PRO A 566 -7.93 25.56 3.53
C PRO A 566 -7.62 25.67 2.03
N LEU A 567 -7.55 24.53 1.33
CA LEU A 567 -7.37 24.47 -0.12
C LEU A 567 -8.58 25.07 -0.87
N MET A 568 -9.80 24.86 -0.39
CA MET A 568 -11.02 25.49 -0.92
C MET A 568 -11.07 27.00 -0.68
N GLN A 569 -10.38 27.49 0.36
CA GLN A 569 -10.23 28.91 0.69
C GLN A 569 -9.03 29.59 -0.01
N GLY A 570 -8.27 28.83 -0.82
CA GLY A 570 -7.16 29.35 -1.64
C GLY A 570 -5.77 29.17 -1.03
N GLU A 571 -5.63 28.42 0.06
CA GLU A 571 -4.32 27.97 0.54
C GLU A 571 -3.78 26.81 -0.31
N SER A 572 -2.53 26.42 -0.07
CA SER A 572 -1.89 25.27 -0.73
C SER A 572 -1.54 24.21 0.30
N ILE A 573 -1.83 22.95 -0.03
CA ILE A 573 -1.55 21.79 0.81
C ILE A 573 -0.69 20.84 -0.02
N GLU A 574 0.50 20.52 0.46
CA GLU A 574 1.38 19.55 -0.18
C GLU A 574 1.07 18.15 0.37
N LEU A 575 0.43 17.32 -0.46
CA LEU A 575 0.05 15.95 -0.13
C LEU A 575 0.83 14.93 -0.93
N ILE A 576 0.99 13.76 -0.32
CA ILE A 576 1.48 12.53 -0.94
C ILE A 576 0.29 11.56 -0.97
N GLY A 577 -0.04 11.08 -2.17
CA GLY A 577 -1.05 10.05 -2.36
C GLY A 577 -0.42 8.67 -2.22
N PHE A 578 -1.10 7.77 -1.52
CA PHE A 578 -0.77 6.36 -1.49
C PHE A 578 -2.00 5.56 -1.91
N SER A 579 -1.79 4.46 -2.63
CA SER A 579 -2.87 3.56 -3.03
C SER A 579 -2.42 2.11 -2.92
N GLU A 580 -3.35 1.21 -2.62
CA GLU A 580 -3.07 -0.21 -2.48
C GLU A 580 -4.17 -1.09 -3.05
N THR A 581 -3.81 -2.26 -3.56
CA THR A 581 -4.78 -3.33 -3.83
C THR A 581 -4.19 -4.67 -3.42
N ASP A 582 -5.01 -5.50 -2.80
CA ASP A 582 -4.73 -6.88 -2.37
C ASP A 582 -5.85 -7.80 -2.88
N TYR A 583 -6.32 -7.56 -4.11
CA TYR A 583 -7.58 -8.09 -4.65
C TYR A 583 -7.37 -9.04 -5.86
N LEU A 584 -8.01 -8.75 -6.99
CA LEU A 584 -8.19 -9.66 -8.12
C LEU A 584 -6.84 -10.12 -8.68
N LEU A 585 -6.79 -11.35 -9.20
CA LEU A 585 -5.56 -12.03 -9.64
C LEU A 585 -4.52 -12.26 -8.51
N GLN A 586 -4.87 -12.07 -7.24
CA GLN A 586 -3.92 -12.03 -6.12
C GLN A 586 -2.88 -10.91 -6.33
N SER A 587 -3.30 -9.80 -6.93
CA SER A 587 -2.45 -8.64 -7.16
C SER A 587 -2.26 -7.89 -5.84
N PHE A 588 -1.07 -8.02 -5.25
CA PHE A 588 -0.64 -7.28 -4.07
C PHE A 588 0.21 -6.09 -4.52
N LYS A 589 -0.42 -4.96 -4.85
CA LYS A 589 0.26 -3.77 -5.37
C LYS A 589 0.18 -2.60 -4.36
N ARG A 590 1.20 -1.76 -4.38
CA ARG A 590 1.33 -0.53 -3.59
C ARG A 590 1.83 0.58 -4.48
N ALA A 591 1.25 1.77 -4.39
CA ALA A 591 1.62 2.92 -5.19
C ALA A 591 1.83 4.16 -4.31
N VAL A 592 2.72 5.04 -4.77
CA VAL A 592 2.90 6.40 -4.24
C VAL A 592 2.84 7.39 -5.39
N ASN A 593 2.03 8.43 -5.22
CA ASN A 593 1.86 9.58 -6.11
C ASN A 593 2.32 10.85 -5.38
N THR A 594 3.09 11.70 -6.05
CA THR A 594 3.65 12.93 -5.46
C THR A 594 3.10 14.19 -6.12
N SER A 595 3.11 15.31 -5.38
CA SER A 595 2.69 16.64 -5.84
C SER A 595 3.43 17.11 -7.11
N ASP A 596 4.71 16.73 -7.26
CA ASP A 596 5.53 17.00 -8.45
C ASP A 596 5.25 16.05 -9.64
N GLY A 597 4.18 15.23 -9.55
CA GLY A 597 3.66 14.42 -10.65
C GLY A 597 4.41 13.12 -10.90
N TRP A 598 5.25 12.66 -9.97
CA TRP A 598 5.88 11.34 -10.08
C TRP A 598 5.05 10.27 -9.39
N LYS A 599 5.13 9.07 -9.95
CA LYS A 599 4.43 7.89 -9.43
C LYS A 599 5.31 6.65 -9.50
N LEU A 600 5.27 5.84 -8.44
CA LEU A 600 5.85 4.50 -8.41
C LEU A 600 4.75 3.50 -8.09
N ILE A 601 4.68 2.40 -8.83
CA ILE A 601 3.91 1.19 -8.49
C ILE A 601 4.90 0.08 -8.16
N LEU A 602 4.71 -0.58 -7.02
CA LEU A 602 5.44 -1.74 -6.54
C LEU A 602 4.48 -2.93 -6.44
N SER A 603 4.86 -4.06 -7.04
CA SER A 603 4.16 -5.33 -6.89
C SER A 603 4.88 -6.16 -5.83
N LEU A 604 4.20 -6.45 -4.71
CA LEU A 604 4.78 -7.09 -3.51
C LEU A 604 5.06 -8.58 -3.70
N ASP A 605 4.34 -9.22 -4.62
CA ASP A 605 4.42 -10.64 -4.97
C ASP A 605 5.61 -10.97 -5.90
N THR A 606 5.93 -10.05 -6.82
CA THR A 606 6.90 -10.21 -7.91
C THR A 606 8.13 -9.31 -7.76
N GLU A 607 8.14 -8.41 -6.79
CA GLU A 607 9.11 -7.30 -6.63
C GLU A 607 9.18 -6.34 -7.85
N ALA A 608 8.25 -6.45 -8.81
CA ALA A 608 8.22 -5.64 -10.02
C ALA A 608 7.93 -4.17 -9.70
N ARG A 609 8.69 -3.25 -10.32
CA ARG A 609 8.56 -1.80 -10.11
C ARG A 609 8.29 -1.07 -11.40
N GLU A 610 7.41 -0.08 -11.32
CA GLU A 610 6.95 0.72 -12.45
C GLU A 610 7.03 2.19 -12.04
N LEU A 611 7.74 3.03 -12.80
CA LEU A 611 7.96 4.44 -12.46
C LEU A 611 7.48 5.34 -13.59
N TYR A 612 6.65 6.33 -13.27
CA TYR A 612 6.05 7.23 -14.25
C TYR A 612 6.21 8.70 -13.85
N ASN A 613 6.17 9.58 -14.85
CA ASN A 613 6.02 11.02 -14.68
C ASN A 613 4.72 11.44 -15.37
N LEU A 614 3.68 11.66 -14.57
CA LEU A 614 2.31 11.92 -15.01
C LEU A 614 2.14 13.26 -15.73
N GLN A 615 3.09 14.19 -15.60
CA GLN A 615 3.06 15.46 -16.35
C GLN A 615 3.45 15.26 -17.82
N SER A 616 4.38 14.34 -18.10
CA SER A 616 4.82 14.01 -19.46
C SER A 616 4.13 12.78 -20.04
N ASP A 617 3.64 11.88 -19.19
CA ASP A 617 3.04 10.59 -19.53
C ASP A 617 1.84 10.31 -18.61
N PRO A 618 0.71 11.03 -18.79
CA PRO A 618 -0.48 10.89 -17.96
C PRO A 618 -1.23 9.56 -18.18
N LEU A 619 -0.82 8.76 -19.17
CA LEU A 619 -1.39 7.45 -19.50
C LEU A 619 -0.45 6.29 -19.13
N GLU A 620 0.65 6.57 -18.42
CA GLU A 620 1.59 5.58 -17.87
C GLU A 620 2.15 4.57 -18.89
N GLN A 621 2.31 5.01 -20.15
CA GLN A 621 2.73 4.14 -21.26
C GLN A 621 4.23 3.86 -21.27
N THR A 622 5.04 4.68 -20.60
CA THR A 622 6.52 4.61 -20.62
C THR A 622 7.09 4.42 -19.23
N ASN A 623 7.35 3.16 -18.85
CA ASN A 623 7.99 2.86 -17.57
C ASN A 623 9.46 3.37 -17.55
N LEU A 624 9.73 4.34 -16.68
CA LEU A 624 11.01 5.03 -16.50
C LEU A 624 11.94 4.37 -15.48
N ILE A 625 11.61 3.19 -14.94
CA ILE A 625 12.31 2.57 -13.80
C ILE A 625 13.83 2.43 -14.01
N GLU A 626 14.24 1.94 -15.18
CA GLU A 626 15.65 1.79 -15.59
C GLU A 626 16.35 3.14 -15.85
N GLN A 627 15.58 4.17 -16.22
CA GLN A 627 16.10 5.47 -16.67
C GLN A 627 16.30 6.44 -15.49
N ASN A 628 15.45 6.34 -14.46
CA ASN A 628 15.36 7.29 -13.35
C ASN A 628 15.54 6.62 -11.97
N GLY A 629 16.48 5.68 -11.87
CA GLY A 629 16.75 4.90 -10.64
C GLY A 629 17.04 5.70 -9.35
N ARG A 630 17.28 7.03 -9.41
CA ARG A 630 17.30 7.88 -8.20
C ARG A 630 15.88 8.18 -7.69
N LYS A 631 14.97 8.63 -8.57
CA LYS A 631 13.58 8.94 -8.19
C LYS A 631 12.80 7.68 -7.86
N ALA A 632 13.10 6.56 -8.55
CA ALA A 632 12.63 5.23 -8.17
C ALA A 632 12.96 4.91 -6.70
N TYR A 633 14.23 5.02 -6.30
CA TYR A 633 14.65 4.75 -4.93
C TYR A 633 14.02 5.70 -3.91
N GLU A 634 13.92 7.00 -4.24
CA GLU A 634 13.26 8.02 -3.41
C GLU A 634 11.80 7.64 -3.11
N LEU A 635 11.01 7.36 -4.14
CA LEU A 635 9.61 6.94 -3.98
C LEU A 635 9.47 5.57 -3.31
N GLU A 636 10.38 4.64 -3.58
CA GLU A 636 10.40 3.32 -2.93
C GLU A 636 10.64 3.45 -1.41
N GLN A 637 11.53 4.35 -0.98
CA GLN A 637 11.72 4.63 0.45
C GLN A 637 10.48 5.30 1.08
N MET A 638 9.82 6.23 0.38
CA MET A 638 8.57 6.84 0.86
C MET A 638 7.47 5.79 1.05
N LEU A 639 7.35 4.85 0.10
CA LEU A 639 6.37 3.77 0.16
C LEU A 639 6.67 2.79 1.31
N TYR A 640 7.94 2.41 1.53
CA TYR A 640 8.32 1.58 2.67
C TYR A 640 8.16 2.28 4.02
N GLN A 641 8.40 3.60 4.09
CA GLN A 641 8.16 4.37 5.31
C GLN A 641 6.67 4.36 5.66
N HIS A 642 5.80 4.65 4.70
CA HIS A 642 4.34 4.59 4.87
C HIS A 642 3.86 3.22 5.35
N LEU A 643 4.29 2.14 4.67
CA LEU A 643 3.96 0.76 5.09
C LEU A 643 4.46 0.41 6.51
N SER A 644 5.60 0.95 6.91
CA SER A 644 6.15 0.80 8.27
C SER A 644 5.30 1.53 9.31
N GLU A 645 4.82 2.73 9.01
CA GLU A 645 3.95 3.53 9.89
C GLU A 645 2.58 2.86 10.08
N MET A 646 1.97 2.38 9.00
CA MET A 646 0.71 1.61 9.05
C MET A 646 0.84 0.34 9.91
N SER A 647 1.99 -0.34 9.85
CA SER A 647 2.24 -1.52 10.70
C SER A 647 2.23 -1.19 12.20
N GLN A 648 2.54 0.05 12.60
CA GLN A 648 2.47 0.49 14.00
C GLN A 648 1.04 0.83 14.44
N PHE A 649 0.16 1.24 13.50
CA PHE A 649 -1.27 1.45 13.78
C PHE A 649 -1.94 0.14 14.20
N ASN A 650 -1.71 -0.94 13.45
CA ASN A 650 -2.28 -2.27 13.70
C ASN A 650 -1.74 -2.98 14.96
N ASN A 651 -0.82 -2.36 15.71
CA ASN A 651 -0.25 -2.88 16.95
C ASN A 651 -0.64 -2.04 18.20
N LYS A 652 -1.51 -1.04 18.04
CA LYS A 652 -2.12 -0.27 19.14
C LYS A 652 -3.48 -0.84 19.54
#